data_AF-A0A2U3HCN9-F1
#
_entry.id   AF-A0A2U3HCN9-F1
#
_cell.length_a   1.000
_cell.length_b   1.000
_cell.length_c   1.000
_cell.angle_alpha   90.00
_cell.angle_beta   90.00
_cell.angle_gamma   90.00
#
_symmetry.space_group_name_H-M   'P 1'
#
loop_
_entity.id
_entity.type
_entity.pdbx_description
1 polymer ?
#
loop_
_entity_poly.entity_id
_entity_poly.type
_entity_poly.pdbx_seq_one_letter_code
_entity_poly.pdbx_strand_id
1 'polypeptide(L)'
;MSRDNPGVTAVPLPLSRRRFAARTRPHRLPSRLSGHPAVTRVLVTAVLVGAFAAQAAAALLPLAPLLLAATAVSLAVEAVLHRRQPGLLSLFAKAHADVTVRHVVRDLLLVVGLLRLGEEDGEPGLAPLVAGLLAFYALHSAIQAVSVLVHRTRTLPVVTRNIDASALRLSPAPAGLLRRPGHRLLVFGLPATAGLAVASVTDETRWAAAGVALSLLLSLTGLVVLALRLLPGRRPAGEQEVLEWFDAWLADYRPTVGLYFSGGASSAYQANMWLEPLAKLGGRPVIILRERFMVSRIAPTDVPIVCLPKVATLMRLEHSTLEVLIHPSNSGKTSQVLRIPTIKHAFVNHGESDKLSSCNPYAKAYDEVWVAGPAARERYALAEVGVEDKDVVEIGRPQLDAVRPYAGPPTGAYTTVLYAPTWEGWDGNPGNTSVIEAGENLVRALLADPGVRLLYKPHPLTGSVDPRAGAADRRIRELVQEANRERSGPRPAPSAELARLTAELDRLTEAGFRESADQVERMLVQSAPEPGRAQAVARATAAWEEAYWASLPEGEHQIVTDARPALYACFDISDLLISDVSSVVSDFLASGKPYAVANTSGLSEEEFRTTFPTVVAATVLTPDAAGVPALLESVRHPEKDALAEARAELKLRLLGPAEPSSQERFGAAVDALCAAAEEHRARMTRRLAAVPSPRREASTALTPPQPSRPV
;
A
#
# COMPACT_ATOMS: atom_id res chain seq x y z
N MET A 1 15.44 -26.68 42.44
CA MET A 1 16.58 -25.78 42.20
C MET A 1 16.77 -25.65 40.69
N SER A 2 16.92 -24.40 40.24
CA SER A 2 17.08 -23.85 38.89
C SER A 2 16.20 -24.36 37.74
N ARG A 3 15.16 -23.56 37.46
CA ARG A 3 14.69 -23.25 36.11
C ARG A 3 15.57 -22.13 35.58
N ASP A 4 16.21 -22.31 34.43
CA ASP A 4 16.82 -21.21 33.68
C ASP A 4 16.32 -21.25 32.23
N ASN A 5 15.50 -20.25 31.93
CA ASN A 5 14.88 -19.96 30.65
C ASN A 5 15.34 -18.53 30.31
N PRO A 6 16.23 -18.32 29.32
CA PRO A 6 16.58 -16.97 28.91
C PRO A 6 15.51 -16.48 27.92
N GLY A 7 14.72 -15.51 28.39
CA GLY A 7 13.61 -14.91 27.67
C GLY A 7 14.04 -14.23 26.37
N VAL A 8 13.23 -14.47 25.34
CA VAL A 8 13.19 -13.70 24.10
C VAL A 8 12.75 -12.28 24.43
N THR A 9 13.70 -11.36 24.47
CA THR A 9 13.46 -9.92 24.54
C THR A 9 12.94 -9.43 23.20
N ALA A 10 11.63 -9.16 23.14
CA ALA A 10 11.01 -8.47 22.02
C ALA A 10 11.55 -7.03 21.93
N VAL A 11 12.42 -6.78 20.94
CA VAL A 11 12.90 -5.44 20.60
C VAL A 11 11.80 -4.70 19.82
N PRO A 12 11.38 -3.49 20.21
CA PRO A 12 10.38 -2.73 19.48
C PRO A 12 10.99 -2.12 18.20
N LEU A 13 10.47 -2.53 17.04
CA LEU A 13 10.82 -2.03 15.71
C LEU A 13 10.53 -0.53 15.56
N PRO A 14 11.45 0.28 14.99
CA PRO A 14 11.16 1.66 14.65
C PRO A 14 10.35 1.73 13.34
N LEU A 15 9.09 2.14 13.45
CA LEU A 15 8.19 2.43 12.32
C LEU A 15 8.72 3.62 11.48
N SER A 16 9.46 3.36 10.41
CA SER A 16 9.81 4.38 9.43
C SER A 16 8.65 4.58 8.43
N ARG A 17 7.87 5.64 8.64
CA ARG A 17 6.86 6.09 7.68
C ARG A 17 7.54 6.94 6.60
N ARG A 18 7.81 6.39 5.42
CA ARG A 18 7.96 7.20 4.20
C ARG A 18 6.80 6.92 3.26
N ARG A 19 6.06 8.00 2.96
CA ARG A 19 4.88 8.03 2.09
C ARG A 19 5.35 7.90 0.64
N PHE A 20 4.90 6.88 -0.07
CA PHE A 20 4.78 6.95 -1.53
C PHE A 20 3.54 7.81 -1.83
N ALA A 21 3.76 8.97 -2.41
CA ALA A 21 2.72 9.80 -2.99
C ALA A 21 3.24 10.28 -4.35
N ALA A 22 2.63 9.77 -5.42
CA ALA A 22 2.71 10.38 -6.73
C ALA A 22 2.17 11.80 -6.62
N ARG A 23 2.99 12.79 -6.98
CA ARG A 23 2.56 14.16 -7.28
C ARG A 23 3.69 14.90 -7.97
N THR A 24 3.51 15.15 -9.25
CA THR A 24 4.07 16.30 -9.94
C THR A 24 3.70 17.55 -9.15
N ARG A 25 4.70 18.28 -8.66
CA ARG A 25 4.55 19.63 -8.12
C ARG A 25 5.58 20.52 -8.80
N PRO A 26 5.23 21.77 -9.15
CA PRO A 26 6.19 22.71 -9.72
C PRO A 26 7.27 23.04 -8.69
N HIS A 27 8.50 23.22 -9.17
CA HIS A 27 9.71 23.51 -8.39
C HIS A 27 9.44 24.47 -7.22
N ARG A 28 9.55 23.96 -6.00
CA ARG A 28 9.89 24.77 -4.82
C ARG A 28 11.38 24.64 -4.59
N LEU A 29 12.09 25.78 -4.62
CA LEU A 29 13.49 25.91 -4.25
C LEU A 29 13.79 25.15 -2.94
N PRO A 30 14.92 24.42 -2.84
CA PRO A 30 15.26 23.65 -1.67
C PRO A 30 15.85 24.56 -0.58
N SER A 31 15.04 25.04 0.37
CA SER A 31 15.58 25.53 1.64
C SER A 31 15.82 24.35 2.59
N ARG A 32 16.95 23.66 2.37
CA ARG A 32 17.52 22.72 3.33
C ARG A 32 18.20 23.51 4.44
N LEU A 33 17.51 23.71 5.58
CA LEU A 33 18.22 23.87 6.85
C LEU A 33 18.58 22.46 7.32
N SER A 34 19.82 22.06 7.05
CA SER A 34 20.49 20.88 7.58
C SER A 34 20.74 21.05 9.08
N GLY A 35 19.74 20.74 9.89
CA GLY A 35 19.88 20.57 11.34
C GLY A 35 19.69 19.10 11.72
N HIS A 36 20.52 18.58 12.62
CA HIS A 36 20.29 17.26 13.23
C HIS A 36 18.87 17.21 13.81
N PRO A 37 18.04 16.21 13.47
CA PRO A 37 16.64 16.16 13.91
C PRO A 37 16.47 16.13 15.43
N ALA A 38 17.49 15.70 16.17
CA ALA A 38 17.54 15.78 17.63
C ALA A 38 17.68 17.23 18.13
N VAL A 39 18.61 18.01 17.54
CA VAL A 39 18.85 19.42 17.91
C VAL A 39 17.60 20.26 17.65
N THR A 40 16.95 20.07 16.50
CA THR A 40 15.69 20.77 16.21
C THR A 40 14.59 20.44 17.21
N ARG A 41 14.48 19.18 17.67
CA ARG A 41 13.48 18.78 18.68
C ARG A 41 13.76 19.44 20.03
N VAL A 42 15.02 19.41 20.49
CA VAL A 42 15.42 20.04 21.75
C VAL A 42 15.16 21.54 21.70
N LEU A 43 15.55 22.21 20.62
CA LEU A 43 15.34 23.64 20.43
C LEU A 43 13.84 23.99 20.45
N VAL A 44 13.01 23.26 19.70
CA VAL A 44 11.56 23.53 19.66
C VAL A 44 10.92 23.34 21.03
N THR A 45 11.31 22.30 21.78
CA THR A 45 10.83 22.09 23.15
C THR A 45 11.30 23.20 24.09
N ALA A 46 12.58 23.59 24.03
CA ALA A 46 13.14 24.65 24.86
C ALA A 46 12.46 26.00 24.60
N VAL A 47 12.23 26.36 23.33
CA VAL A 47 11.51 27.59 22.97
C VAL A 47 10.07 27.54 23.47
N LEU A 48 9.38 26.40 23.37
CA LEU A 48 8.01 26.28 23.87
C LEU A 48 7.94 26.45 25.39
N VAL A 49 8.82 25.77 26.13
CA VAL A 49 8.90 25.87 27.60
C VAL A 49 9.27 27.30 28.02
N GLY A 50 10.26 27.90 27.35
CA GLY A 50 10.67 29.28 27.58
C GLY A 50 9.54 30.27 27.31
N ALA A 51 8.75 30.05 26.26
CA ALA A 51 7.57 30.89 25.97
C ALA A 51 6.51 30.79 27.08
N PHE A 52 6.20 29.59 27.58
CA PHE A 52 5.26 29.44 28.70
C PHE A 52 5.80 30.05 30.01
N ALA A 53 7.10 29.91 30.29
CA ALA A 53 7.72 30.52 31.46
C ALA A 53 7.72 32.06 31.38
N ALA A 54 8.05 32.61 30.21
CA ALA A 54 7.98 34.06 29.95
C ALA A 54 6.53 34.56 30.04
N GLN A 55 5.56 33.81 29.53
CA GLN A 55 4.14 34.14 29.62
C GLN A 55 3.65 34.15 31.08
N ALA A 56 4.08 33.18 31.89
CA ALA A 56 3.75 33.12 33.31
C ALA A 56 4.39 34.28 34.09
N ALA A 57 5.67 34.56 33.85
CA ALA A 57 6.35 35.70 34.46
C ALA A 57 5.69 37.04 34.07
N ALA A 58 5.32 37.20 32.81
CA ALA A 58 4.64 38.40 32.32
C ALA A 58 3.24 38.59 32.94
N ALA A 59 2.50 37.49 33.13
CA ALA A 59 1.19 37.52 33.79
C ALA A 59 1.29 37.86 35.30
N LEU A 60 2.37 37.44 35.97
CA LEU A 60 2.61 37.72 37.39
C LEU A 60 3.21 39.10 37.66
N LEU A 61 3.98 39.66 36.71
CA LEU A 61 4.65 40.97 36.79
C LEU A 61 3.94 42.08 35.97
N PRO A 62 2.64 41.94 35.72
CA PRO A 62 1.85 42.66 34.69
C PRO A 62 2.61 43.28 33.48
N LEU A 63 3.45 42.51 32.78
CA LEU A 63 4.22 43.00 31.62
C LEU A 63 3.49 42.71 30.30
N ALA A 64 2.56 43.58 29.89
CA ALA A 64 1.71 43.36 28.71
C ALA A 64 2.48 43.07 27.39
N PRO A 65 3.57 43.78 27.03
CA PRO A 65 4.32 43.48 25.80
C PRO A 65 4.98 42.11 25.82
N LEU A 66 5.51 41.70 26.99
CA LEU A 66 6.12 40.37 27.17
C LEU A 66 5.07 39.27 27.11
N LEU A 67 3.90 39.50 27.71
CA LEU A 67 2.76 38.57 27.68
C LEU A 67 2.31 38.30 26.24
N LEU A 68 2.18 39.36 25.43
CA LEU A 68 1.85 39.26 24.01
C LEU A 68 2.92 38.52 23.21
N ALA A 69 4.19 38.91 23.36
CA ALA A 69 5.30 38.31 22.64
C ALA A 69 5.41 36.81 22.96
N ALA A 70 5.33 36.44 24.23
CA ALA A 70 5.38 35.04 24.67
C ALA A 70 4.19 34.23 24.14
N THR A 71 2.98 34.80 24.14
CA THR A 71 1.77 34.18 23.57
C THR A 71 1.92 33.95 22.07
N ALA A 72 2.40 34.95 21.32
CA ALA A 72 2.63 34.85 19.89
C ALA A 72 3.68 33.79 19.54
N VAL A 73 4.79 33.74 20.31
CA VAL A 73 5.83 32.71 20.16
C VAL A 73 5.26 31.32 20.44
N SER A 74 4.48 31.14 21.52
CA SER A 74 3.82 29.88 21.84
C SER A 74 2.93 29.38 20.69
N LEU A 75 2.07 30.25 20.14
CA LEU A 75 1.20 29.92 19.00
C LEU A 75 2.00 29.60 17.73
N ALA A 76 3.06 30.35 17.43
CA ALA A 76 3.92 30.11 16.28
C ALA A 76 4.61 28.73 16.37
N VAL A 77 5.11 28.38 17.56
CA VAL A 77 5.70 27.06 17.82
C VAL A 77 4.66 25.96 17.66
N GLU A 78 3.43 26.13 18.16
CA GLU A 78 2.37 25.14 17.99
C GLU A 78 1.98 24.92 16.52
N ALA A 79 1.95 25.98 15.72
CA ALA A 79 1.73 25.90 14.28
C ALA A 79 2.86 25.14 13.56
N VAL A 80 4.11 25.37 13.97
CA VAL A 80 5.28 24.64 13.45
C VAL A 80 5.23 23.15 13.85
N LEU A 81 4.87 22.85 15.10
CA LEU A 81 4.73 21.47 15.60
C LEU A 81 3.74 20.66 14.76
N HIS A 82 2.55 21.21 14.51
CA HIS A 82 1.51 20.53 13.73
C HIS A 82 1.85 20.39 12.25
N ARG A 83 2.59 21.35 11.67
CA ARG A 83 2.98 21.33 10.25
C ARG A 83 4.23 20.49 9.97
N ARG A 84 5.21 20.49 10.87
CA ARG A 84 6.57 19.97 10.60
C ARG A 84 7.05 18.88 11.55
N GLN A 85 6.50 18.76 12.76
CA GLN A 85 7.00 17.85 13.79
C GLN A 85 5.88 17.05 14.49
N PRO A 86 5.01 16.33 13.76
CA PRO A 86 3.90 15.59 14.37
C PRO A 86 4.35 14.48 15.35
N GLY A 87 5.59 13.97 15.21
CA GLY A 87 6.15 12.98 16.13
C GLY A 87 6.37 13.55 17.54
N LEU A 88 6.72 14.83 17.67
CA LEU A 88 6.95 15.47 18.96
C LEU A 88 5.65 15.68 19.74
N LEU A 89 4.51 15.83 19.04
CA LEU A 89 3.18 15.90 19.66
C LEU A 89 2.85 14.64 20.49
N SER A 90 3.31 13.47 20.04
CA SER A 90 3.10 12.21 20.77
C SER A 90 3.91 12.15 22.07
N LEU A 91 5.11 12.74 22.08
CA LEU A 91 5.95 12.83 23.27
C LEU A 91 5.34 13.78 24.30
N PHE A 92 4.85 14.94 23.85
CA PHE A 92 4.13 15.87 24.72
C PHE A 92 2.87 15.25 25.33
N ALA A 93 2.10 14.49 24.53
CA ALA A 93 0.94 13.78 25.05
C ALA A 93 1.29 12.74 26.13
N LYS A 94 2.43 12.03 25.97
CA LYS A 94 2.94 11.10 27.00
C LYS A 94 3.37 11.81 28.29
N ALA A 95 3.82 13.06 28.20
CA ALA A 95 4.15 13.90 29.33
C ALA A 95 2.94 14.66 29.91
N HIS A 96 1.70 14.28 29.54
CA HIS A 96 0.46 14.97 29.91
C HIS A 96 0.40 16.46 29.53
N ALA A 97 1.29 16.92 28.64
CA ALA A 97 1.31 18.27 28.12
C ALA A 97 0.71 18.30 26.70
N ASP A 98 -0.45 17.69 26.51
CA ASP A 98 -1.10 17.65 25.20
C ASP A 98 -1.56 19.04 24.73
N VAL A 99 -2.09 19.12 23.51
CA VAL A 99 -2.54 20.39 22.92
C VAL A 99 -3.64 21.06 23.74
N THR A 100 -4.52 20.29 24.39
CA THR A 100 -5.61 20.82 25.22
C THR A 100 -5.02 21.46 26.45
N VAL A 101 -4.14 20.76 27.17
CA VAL A 101 -3.47 21.28 28.37
C VAL A 101 -2.70 22.55 28.07
N ARG A 102 -1.91 22.57 26.99
CA ARG A 102 -1.14 23.75 26.60
C ARG A 102 -2.01 24.94 26.20
N HIS A 103 -3.15 24.70 25.54
CA HIS A 103 -4.10 25.76 25.20
C HIS A 103 -4.77 26.34 26.45
N VAL A 104 -5.22 25.48 27.36
CA VAL A 104 -5.84 25.88 28.65
C VAL A 104 -4.85 26.70 29.48
N VAL A 105 -3.60 26.26 29.62
CA VAL A 105 -2.58 27.00 30.35
C VAL A 105 -2.34 28.37 29.73
N ARG A 106 -2.31 28.48 28.39
CA ARG A 106 -2.13 29.77 27.71
C ARG A 106 -3.28 30.73 28.00
N ASP A 107 -4.53 30.28 27.83
CA ASP A 107 -5.70 31.11 28.06
C ASP A 107 -5.80 31.51 29.55
N LEU A 108 -5.48 30.59 30.47
CA LEU A 108 -5.45 30.89 31.90
C LEU A 108 -4.41 31.97 32.23
N LEU A 109 -3.19 31.88 31.68
CA LEU A 109 -2.16 32.89 31.89
C LEU A 109 -2.56 34.26 31.34
N LEU A 110 -3.30 34.30 30.22
CA LEU A 110 -3.85 35.54 29.68
C LEU A 110 -4.95 36.12 30.59
N VAL A 111 -5.84 35.28 31.13
CA VAL A 111 -6.86 35.69 32.09
C VAL A 111 -6.22 36.22 33.38
N VAL A 112 -5.17 35.57 33.89
CA VAL A 112 -4.41 36.03 35.06
C VAL A 112 -3.72 37.37 34.77
N GLY A 113 -3.12 37.53 33.59
CA GLY A 113 -2.53 38.81 33.17
C GLY A 113 -3.57 39.94 33.12
N LEU A 114 -4.76 39.68 32.56
CA LEU A 114 -5.87 40.62 32.54
C LEU A 114 -6.33 41.01 33.95
N LEU A 115 -6.46 40.04 34.86
CA LEU A 115 -6.83 40.30 36.26
C LEU A 115 -5.82 41.21 36.95
N ARG A 116 -4.51 40.99 36.72
CA ARG A 116 -3.44 41.78 37.36
C ARG A 116 -3.24 43.16 36.75
N LEU A 117 -3.54 43.32 35.47
CA LEU A 117 -3.45 44.61 34.78
C LEU A 117 -4.63 45.53 35.13
N GLY A 118 -5.80 44.96 35.43
CA GLY A 118 -7.03 45.70 35.76
C GLY A 118 -7.30 45.90 37.27
N GLU A 119 -6.32 45.73 38.16
CA GLU A 119 -6.50 45.90 39.62
C GLU A 119 -6.80 47.36 40.04
N GLU A 120 -6.74 48.34 39.14
CA GLU A 120 -6.96 49.77 39.45
C GLU A 120 -8.43 50.23 39.36
N ASP A 121 -9.31 49.52 38.61
CA ASP A 121 -10.73 49.86 38.45
C ASP A 121 -11.63 48.66 38.81
N GLY A 122 -12.39 48.77 39.91
CA GLY A 122 -13.17 47.68 40.52
C GLY A 122 -14.37 47.15 39.74
N GLU A 123 -14.19 46.61 38.53
CA GLU A 123 -15.26 45.96 37.76
C GLU A 123 -15.34 44.42 37.94
N PRO A 124 -16.54 43.86 38.26
CA PRO A 124 -16.78 42.42 38.33
C PRO A 124 -17.02 41.75 36.96
N GLY A 125 -16.15 41.97 35.97
CA GLY A 125 -16.38 41.61 34.56
C GLY A 125 -15.76 40.29 34.04
N LEU A 126 -14.91 39.60 34.80
CA LEU A 126 -14.14 38.43 34.29
C LEU A 126 -14.82 37.07 34.44
N ALA A 127 -15.78 36.92 35.36
CA ALA A 127 -16.49 35.66 35.54
C ALA A 127 -17.23 35.18 34.26
N PRO A 128 -17.91 36.04 33.48
CA PRO A 128 -18.47 35.67 32.20
C PRO A 128 -17.44 35.19 31.16
N LEU A 129 -16.23 35.78 31.15
CA LEU A 129 -15.14 35.37 30.25
C LEU A 129 -14.63 33.97 30.59
N VAL A 130 -14.38 33.72 31.88
CA VAL A 130 -13.96 32.39 32.36
C VAL A 130 -15.05 31.34 32.07
N ALA A 131 -16.32 31.67 32.36
CA ALA A 131 -17.44 30.80 32.03
C ALA A 131 -17.54 30.51 30.52
N GLY A 132 -17.32 31.53 29.67
CA GLY A 132 -17.30 31.38 28.21
C GLY A 132 -16.14 30.51 27.71
N LEU A 133 -14.94 30.64 28.29
CA LEU A 133 -13.80 29.76 27.98
C LEU A 133 -14.08 28.31 28.41
N LEU A 134 -14.63 28.10 29.61
CA LEU A 134 -15.03 26.77 30.07
C LEU A 134 -16.09 26.16 29.15
N ALA A 135 -17.09 26.94 28.72
CA ALA A 135 -18.09 26.51 27.74
C ALA A 135 -17.47 26.15 26.38
N PHE A 136 -16.44 26.88 25.94
CA PHE A 136 -15.69 26.55 24.72
C PHE A 136 -14.98 25.20 24.84
N TYR A 137 -14.32 24.91 25.96
CA TYR A 137 -13.68 23.60 26.19
C TYR A 137 -14.71 22.46 26.33
N ALA A 138 -15.87 22.73 26.93
CA ALA A 138 -16.98 21.78 26.98
C ALA A 138 -17.50 21.47 25.56
N LEU A 139 -17.72 22.50 24.72
CA LEU A 139 -18.09 22.33 23.31
C LEU A 139 -17.01 21.59 22.53
N HIS A 140 -15.73 21.91 22.74
CA HIS A 140 -14.63 21.19 22.11
C HIS A 140 -14.70 19.69 22.40
N SER A 141 -14.94 19.32 23.66
CA SER A 141 -15.09 17.93 24.12
C SER A 141 -16.35 17.27 23.55
N ALA A 142 -17.48 17.98 23.50
CA ALA A 142 -18.71 17.52 22.86
C ALA A 142 -18.50 17.24 21.37
N ILE A 143 -17.81 18.11 20.64
CA ILE A 143 -17.44 17.88 19.23
C ILE A 143 -16.55 16.64 19.10
N GLN A 144 -15.64 16.35 20.05
CA GLN A 144 -14.88 15.09 20.01
C GLN A 144 -15.79 13.88 20.15
N ALA A 145 -16.69 13.89 21.13
CA ALA A 145 -17.61 12.79 21.37
C ALA A 145 -18.50 12.52 20.13
N VAL A 146 -19.08 13.59 19.56
CA VAL A 146 -19.90 13.48 18.33
C VAL A 146 -19.04 13.07 17.13
N SER A 147 -17.81 13.57 17.00
CA SER A 147 -16.89 13.15 15.92
C SER A 147 -16.55 11.66 16.01
N VAL A 148 -16.38 11.11 17.22
CA VAL A 148 -16.17 9.67 17.42
C VAL A 148 -17.42 8.89 17.03
N LEU A 149 -18.60 9.36 17.39
CA LEU A 149 -19.86 8.72 17.01
C LEU A 149 -20.06 8.74 15.49
N VAL A 150 -19.82 9.87 14.82
CA VAL A 150 -19.84 9.99 13.35
C VAL A 150 -18.79 9.07 12.70
N HIS A 151 -17.62 8.91 13.30
CA HIS A 151 -16.62 7.98 12.79
C HIS A 151 -17.08 6.52 12.90
N ARG A 152 -17.70 6.14 14.01
CA ARG A 152 -18.26 4.79 14.23
C ARG A 152 -19.37 4.46 13.23
N THR A 153 -20.32 5.38 13.00
CA THR A 153 -21.40 5.17 12.02
C THR A 153 -20.91 5.11 10.58
N ARG A 154 -19.72 5.66 10.30
CA ARG A 154 -19.05 5.61 9.00
C ARG A 154 -18.05 4.46 8.88
N THR A 155 -17.98 3.56 9.85
CA THR A 155 -17.12 2.37 9.80
C THR A 155 -17.96 1.16 9.41
N LEU A 156 -18.26 1.04 8.12
CA LEU A 156 -19.12 -0.01 7.56
C LEU A 156 -18.48 -1.40 7.69
N PRO A 157 -19.24 -2.49 7.89
CA PRO A 157 -18.71 -3.85 8.02
C PRO A 157 -18.03 -4.36 6.74
N VAL A 158 -18.47 -3.87 5.58
CA VAL A 158 -17.92 -4.16 4.25
C VAL A 158 -17.38 -2.84 3.65
N VAL A 159 -16.19 -2.89 3.05
CA VAL A 159 -15.67 -1.76 2.25
C VAL A 159 -15.55 -2.23 0.81
N THR A 160 -16.08 -1.46 -0.13
CA THR A 160 -16.08 -1.82 -1.53
C THR A 160 -15.31 -0.83 -2.39
N ARG A 161 -14.96 -1.27 -3.60
CA ARG A 161 -14.51 -0.44 -4.72
C ARG A 161 -14.98 -1.14 -6.00
N ASN A 162 -15.36 -0.36 -7.01
CA ASN A 162 -15.93 -0.87 -8.27
C ASN A 162 -17.29 -1.57 -8.08
N ILE A 163 -18.07 -1.18 -7.07
CA ILE A 163 -19.40 -1.71 -6.78
C ILE A 163 -20.33 -0.54 -6.49
N ASP A 164 -21.52 -0.52 -7.10
CA ASP A 164 -22.54 0.48 -6.79
C ASP A 164 -23.09 0.29 -5.37
N ALA A 165 -22.69 1.20 -4.49
CA ALA A 165 -23.11 1.26 -3.09
C ALA A 165 -24.04 2.45 -2.80
N SER A 166 -24.70 3.01 -3.82
CA SER A 166 -25.60 4.15 -3.71
C SER A 166 -26.74 3.93 -2.69
N ALA A 167 -27.24 2.69 -2.58
CA ALA A 167 -28.25 2.28 -1.61
C ALA A 167 -27.84 2.49 -0.14
N LEU A 168 -26.53 2.57 0.16
CA LEU A 168 -26.00 2.68 1.52
C LEU A 168 -25.98 4.11 2.08
N ARG A 169 -26.53 5.09 1.36
CA ARG A 169 -26.60 6.50 1.76
C ARG A 169 -25.22 7.06 2.13
N LEU A 170 -24.23 6.75 1.30
CA LEU A 170 -22.85 7.21 1.48
C LEU A 170 -22.78 8.74 1.32
N SER A 171 -21.90 9.38 2.08
CA SER A 171 -21.73 10.83 2.03
C SER A 171 -20.26 11.22 2.20
N PRO A 172 -19.83 12.40 1.71
CA PRO A 172 -18.48 12.90 1.94
C PRO A 172 -18.18 13.00 3.44
N ALA A 173 -16.93 12.72 3.84
CA ALA A 173 -16.55 12.75 5.25
C ALA A 173 -16.69 14.17 5.84
N PRO A 174 -16.73 14.32 7.18
CA PRO A 174 -16.67 15.65 7.77
C PRO A 174 -15.38 16.39 7.41
N ALA A 175 -15.42 17.73 7.50
CA ALA A 175 -14.24 18.57 7.32
C ALA A 175 -13.08 18.10 8.22
N GLY A 176 -11.84 18.19 7.71
CA GLY A 176 -10.67 17.70 8.42
C GLY A 176 -10.48 18.34 9.81
N LEU A 177 -10.85 19.62 9.96
CA LEU A 177 -10.83 20.33 11.24
C LEU A 177 -11.74 19.63 12.28
N LEU A 178 -12.95 19.21 11.89
CA LEU A 178 -13.88 18.57 12.82
C LEU A 178 -13.42 17.18 13.28
N ARG A 179 -12.57 16.50 12.50
CA ARG A 179 -12.01 15.18 12.83
C ARG A 179 -10.64 15.21 13.50
N ARG A 180 -9.94 16.36 13.50
CA ARG A 180 -8.58 16.49 14.03
C ARG A 180 -8.58 17.37 15.28
N PRO A 181 -8.67 16.78 16.48
CA PRO A 181 -8.73 17.48 17.75
C PRO A 181 -7.82 18.70 17.88
N GLY A 182 -6.51 18.49 17.73
CA GLY A 182 -5.53 19.56 17.93
C GLY A 182 -5.66 20.69 16.93
N HIS A 183 -5.91 20.38 15.65
CA HIS A 183 -6.09 21.44 14.64
C HIS A 183 -7.36 22.24 14.90
N ARG A 184 -8.44 21.57 15.34
CA ARG A 184 -9.68 22.26 15.69
C ARG A 184 -9.47 23.21 16.85
N LEU A 185 -8.83 22.75 17.92
CA LEU A 185 -8.62 23.56 19.11
C LEU A 185 -7.81 24.83 18.78
N LEU A 186 -6.73 24.67 18.00
CA LEU A 186 -5.92 25.79 17.57
C LEU A 186 -6.68 26.81 16.72
N VAL A 187 -7.48 26.33 15.75
CA VAL A 187 -8.19 27.23 14.82
C VAL A 187 -9.42 27.86 15.48
N PHE A 188 -10.20 27.10 16.23
CA PHE A 188 -11.43 27.58 16.86
C PHE A 188 -11.16 28.37 18.14
N GLY A 189 -10.03 28.15 18.83
CA GLY A 189 -9.64 28.91 20.03
C GLY A 189 -8.83 30.16 19.71
N LEU A 190 -8.27 30.30 18.50
CA LEU A 190 -7.49 31.48 18.10
C LEU A 190 -8.23 32.81 18.34
N PRO A 191 -9.53 32.96 18.05
CA PRO A 191 -10.24 34.21 18.33
C PRO A 191 -10.30 34.55 19.83
N ALA A 192 -10.50 33.55 20.70
CA ALA A 192 -10.49 33.76 22.15
C ALA A 192 -9.10 34.18 22.64
N THR A 193 -8.05 33.47 22.24
CA THR A 193 -6.67 33.84 22.60
C THR A 193 -6.30 35.24 22.07
N ALA A 194 -6.70 35.59 20.84
CA ALA A 194 -6.45 36.91 20.27
C ALA A 194 -7.24 38.02 20.97
N GLY A 195 -8.51 37.78 21.31
CA GLY A 195 -9.34 38.74 22.05
C GLY A 195 -8.80 39.01 23.45
N LEU A 196 -8.39 37.96 24.17
CA LEU A 196 -7.74 38.08 25.49
C LEU A 196 -6.41 38.85 25.40
N ALA A 197 -5.62 38.57 24.36
CA ALA A 197 -4.36 39.27 24.11
C ALA A 197 -4.59 40.77 23.82
N VAL A 198 -5.53 41.12 22.94
CA VAL A 198 -5.86 42.54 22.66
C VAL A 198 -6.36 43.25 23.91
N ALA A 199 -7.27 42.62 24.65
CA ALA A 199 -7.79 43.19 25.90
C ALA A 199 -6.67 43.46 26.92
N SER A 200 -5.60 42.65 26.95
CA SER A 200 -4.47 42.86 27.87
C SER A 200 -3.61 44.08 27.55
N VAL A 201 -3.81 44.72 26.39
CA VAL A 201 -3.10 45.95 26.01
C VAL A 201 -4.04 47.15 25.94
N THR A 202 -5.27 46.94 25.50
CA THR A 202 -6.24 48.03 25.35
C THR A 202 -7.05 48.30 26.61
N ASP A 203 -6.98 47.41 27.60
CA ASP A 203 -7.80 47.41 28.82
C ASP A 203 -9.32 47.38 28.55
N GLU A 204 -9.70 46.88 27.38
CA GLU A 204 -11.09 46.83 26.93
C GLU A 204 -11.58 45.38 26.88
N THR A 205 -12.35 44.97 27.89
CA THR A 205 -12.87 43.59 28.03
C THR A 205 -13.79 43.15 26.88
N ARG A 206 -14.36 44.10 26.11
CA ARG A 206 -15.19 43.82 24.93
C ARG A 206 -14.47 42.99 23.87
N TRP A 207 -13.16 43.14 23.70
CA TRP A 207 -12.38 42.35 22.73
C TRP A 207 -12.22 40.90 23.16
N ALA A 208 -11.98 40.67 24.46
CA ALA A 208 -11.97 39.33 25.03
C ALA A 208 -13.34 38.65 24.89
N ALA A 209 -14.42 39.37 25.21
CA ALA A 209 -15.79 38.88 25.07
C ALA A 209 -16.13 38.52 23.61
N ALA A 210 -15.78 39.39 22.65
CA ALA A 210 -15.99 39.15 21.23
C ALA A 210 -15.20 37.93 20.72
N GLY A 211 -13.94 37.79 21.13
CA GLY A 211 -13.09 36.64 20.79
C GLY A 211 -13.62 35.32 21.32
N VAL A 212 -14.05 35.30 22.59
CA VAL A 212 -14.68 34.13 23.23
C VAL A 212 -16.01 33.79 22.54
N ALA A 213 -16.87 34.79 22.28
CA ALA A 213 -18.14 34.60 21.59
C ALA A 213 -17.95 34.02 20.18
N LEU A 214 -16.97 34.49 19.42
CA LEU A 214 -16.66 33.94 18.09
C LEU A 214 -16.15 32.49 18.19
N SER A 215 -15.32 32.18 19.18
CA SER A 215 -14.81 30.82 19.42
C SER A 215 -15.93 29.84 19.79
N LEU A 216 -16.88 30.30 20.60
CA LEU A 216 -18.12 29.57 20.94
C LEU A 216 -18.99 29.35 19.70
N LEU A 217 -19.21 30.39 18.89
CA LEU A 217 -20.01 30.30 17.66
C LEU A 217 -19.41 29.29 16.66
N LEU A 218 -18.10 29.33 16.44
CA LEU A 218 -17.39 28.37 15.57
C LEU A 218 -17.53 26.94 16.09
N SER A 219 -17.38 26.75 17.41
CA SER A 219 -17.50 25.44 18.05
C SER A 219 -18.93 24.90 18.00
N LEU A 220 -19.92 25.74 18.32
CA LEU A 220 -21.34 25.38 18.23
C LEU A 220 -21.74 25.03 16.80
N THR A 221 -21.31 25.82 15.82
CA THR A 221 -21.53 25.53 14.39
C THR A 221 -20.90 24.19 14.01
N GLY A 222 -19.65 23.93 14.44
CA GLY A 222 -18.97 22.66 14.21
C GLY A 222 -19.71 21.47 14.84
N LEU A 223 -20.24 21.65 16.05
CA LEU A 223 -21.05 20.64 16.75
C LEU A 223 -22.35 20.35 16.00
N VAL A 224 -23.10 21.39 15.61
CA VAL A 224 -24.34 21.26 14.85
C VAL A 224 -24.09 20.56 13.51
N VAL A 225 -23.04 20.95 12.77
CA VAL A 225 -22.66 20.32 11.49
C VAL A 225 -22.37 18.82 11.65
N LEU A 226 -21.72 18.40 12.75
CA LEU A 226 -21.51 16.98 13.02
C LEU A 226 -22.79 16.28 13.48
N ALA A 227 -23.58 16.90 14.35
CA ALA A 227 -24.82 16.33 14.88
C ALA A 227 -25.85 16.07 13.78
N LEU A 228 -25.97 17.00 12.80
CA LEU A 228 -26.83 16.83 11.63
C LEU A 228 -26.47 15.58 10.80
N ARG A 229 -25.22 15.09 10.86
CA ARG A 229 -24.81 13.86 10.15
C ARG A 229 -25.23 12.58 10.85
N LEU A 230 -25.69 12.66 12.10
CA LEU A 230 -26.22 11.53 12.84
C LEU A 230 -27.73 11.36 12.66
N LEU A 231 -28.38 12.30 11.97
CA LEU A 231 -29.81 12.19 11.63
C LEU A 231 -30.07 10.93 10.80
N PRO A 232 -31.20 10.21 11.00
CA PRO A 232 -31.49 8.94 10.34
C PRO A 232 -31.36 8.94 8.81
N GLY A 233 -31.75 10.04 8.14
CA GLY A 233 -31.65 10.19 6.68
C GLY A 233 -30.28 10.65 6.16
N ARG A 234 -29.35 11.04 7.04
CA ARG A 234 -28.00 11.54 6.66
C ARG A 234 -26.87 10.61 7.09
N ARG A 235 -27.13 9.72 8.05
CA ARG A 235 -26.18 8.68 8.44
C ARG A 235 -26.15 7.57 7.37
N PRO A 236 -24.98 6.95 7.13
CA PRO A 236 -24.90 5.75 6.30
C PRO A 236 -25.81 4.62 6.83
N ALA A 237 -26.06 3.63 5.98
CA ALA A 237 -26.76 2.41 6.36
C ALA A 237 -26.15 1.75 7.61
N GLY A 238 -27.01 1.20 8.47
CA GLY A 238 -26.60 0.46 9.66
C GLY A 238 -25.91 -0.86 9.31
N GLU A 239 -25.29 -1.51 10.31
CA GLU A 239 -24.54 -2.76 10.08
C GLU A 239 -25.40 -3.84 9.39
N GLN A 240 -26.62 -4.07 9.89
CA GLN A 240 -27.53 -5.08 9.31
C GLN A 240 -27.97 -4.72 7.87
N GLU A 241 -28.37 -3.47 7.61
CA GLU A 241 -28.73 -3.00 6.26
C GLU A 241 -27.56 -3.17 5.27
N VAL A 242 -26.32 -2.91 5.69
CA VAL A 242 -25.14 -3.10 4.84
C VAL A 242 -24.90 -4.59 4.55
N LEU A 243 -25.13 -5.46 5.54
CA LEU A 243 -24.97 -6.89 5.35
C LEU A 243 -26.05 -7.47 4.42
N GLU A 244 -27.31 -7.04 4.56
CA GLU A 244 -28.41 -7.41 3.67
C GLU A 244 -28.17 -6.92 2.23
N TRP A 245 -27.72 -5.67 2.09
CA TRP A 245 -27.28 -5.14 0.79
C TRP A 245 -26.14 -5.96 0.18
N PHE A 246 -25.17 -6.38 0.99
CA PHE A 246 -24.04 -7.18 0.51
C PHE A 246 -24.48 -8.59 0.07
N ASP A 247 -25.39 -9.22 0.81
CA ASP A 247 -25.96 -10.51 0.42
C ASP A 247 -26.75 -10.39 -0.89
N ALA A 248 -27.57 -9.35 -1.04
CA ALA A 248 -28.27 -9.05 -2.30
C ALA A 248 -27.29 -8.83 -3.46
N TRP A 249 -26.23 -8.05 -3.24
CA TRP A 249 -25.19 -7.85 -4.26
C TRP A 249 -24.50 -9.16 -4.64
N LEU A 250 -24.20 -10.05 -3.67
CA LEU A 250 -23.64 -11.37 -3.97
C LEU A 250 -24.60 -12.23 -4.80
N ALA A 251 -25.91 -12.18 -4.49
CA ALA A 251 -26.96 -12.89 -5.21
C ALA A 251 -27.16 -12.38 -6.65
N ASP A 252 -27.02 -11.07 -6.87
CA ASP A 252 -27.16 -10.45 -8.19
C ASP A 252 -25.89 -10.59 -9.03
N TYR A 253 -24.72 -10.32 -8.42
CA TYR A 253 -23.42 -10.40 -9.08
C TYR A 253 -23.03 -11.84 -9.35
N ARG A 254 -23.39 -12.81 -8.50
CA ARG A 254 -23.08 -14.24 -8.70
C ARG A 254 -21.61 -14.49 -9.07
N PRO A 255 -20.65 -14.15 -8.19
CA PRO A 255 -19.23 -14.38 -8.47
C PRO A 255 -18.95 -15.89 -8.61
N THR A 256 -18.04 -16.28 -9.50
CA THR A 256 -17.63 -17.69 -9.69
C THR A 256 -16.18 -17.91 -9.26
N VAL A 257 -15.29 -16.96 -9.60
CA VAL A 257 -13.87 -16.97 -9.24
C VAL A 257 -13.52 -15.72 -8.44
N GLY A 258 -12.58 -15.83 -7.51
CA GLY A 258 -12.06 -14.67 -6.81
C GLY A 258 -10.59 -14.74 -6.47
N LEU A 259 -9.97 -13.57 -6.32
CA LEU A 259 -8.61 -13.43 -5.80
C LEU A 259 -8.70 -13.02 -4.33
N TYR A 260 -8.21 -13.87 -3.43
CA TYR A 260 -8.16 -13.57 -2.00
C TYR A 260 -6.79 -13.01 -1.62
N PHE A 261 -6.77 -11.87 -0.92
CA PHE A 261 -5.51 -11.29 -0.47
C PHE A 261 -5.56 -10.65 0.92
N SER A 262 -4.47 -10.87 1.66
CA SER A 262 -4.19 -10.29 2.96
C SER A 262 -2.69 -10.17 3.14
N GLY A 263 -2.23 -9.10 3.79
CA GLY A 263 -0.79 -8.83 3.95
C GLY A 263 -0.50 -7.40 4.37
N GLY A 264 0.79 -7.07 4.49
CA GLY A 264 1.26 -5.72 4.81
C GLY A 264 1.14 -4.76 3.62
N ALA A 265 1.24 -3.44 3.87
CA ALA A 265 1.12 -2.45 2.80
C ALA A 265 2.18 -2.57 1.69
N SER A 266 3.35 -3.13 2.01
CA SER A 266 4.44 -3.38 1.05
C SER A 266 4.21 -4.62 0.18
N SER A 267 3.28 -5.51 0.52
CA SER A 267 3.04 -6.75 -0.25
C SER A 267 1.96 -6.61 -1.31
N ALA A 268 1.36 -5.43 -1.49
CA ALA A 268 0.28 -5.21 -2.46
C ALA A 268 0.66 -5.58 -3.91
N TYR A 269 1.94 -5.51 -4.26
CA TYR A 269 2.43 -5.91 -5.58
C TYR A 269 2.06 -7.37 -5.92
N GLN A 270 2.02 -8.27 -4.93
CA GLN A 270 1.68 -9.68 -5.10
C GLN A 270 0.28 -9.86 -5.67
N ALA A 271 -0.70 -9.12 -5.16
CA ALA A 271 -2.06 -9.12 -5.71
C ALA A 271 -2.14 -8.35 -7.04
N ASN A 272 -1.41 -7.24 -7.16
CA ASN A 272 -1.44 -6.39 -8.35
C ASN A 272 -0.98 -7.12 -9.62
N MET A 273 -0.04 -8.08 -9.51
CA MET A 273 0.42 -8.89 -10.63
C MET A 273 -0.67 -9.81 -11.21
N TRP A 274 -1.71 -10.15 -10.45
CA TRP A 274 -2.78 -11.06 -10.89
C TRP A 274 -4.04 -10.34 -11.36
N LEU A 275 -4.10 -9.00 -11.30
CA LEU A 275 -5.33 -8.26 -11.63
C LEU A 275 -5.72 -8.39 -13.11
N GLU A 276 -4.75 -8.29 -14.01
CA GLU A 276 -4.99 -8.41 -15.45
C GLU A 276 -5.36 -9.85 -15.85
N PRO A 277 -4.60 -10.90 -15.44
CA PRO A 277 -5.01 -12.29 -15.69
C PRO A 277 -6.40 -12.61 -15.16
N LEU A 278 -6.73 -12.15 -13.95
CA LEU A 278 -8.06 -12.31 -13.35
C LEU A 278 -9.16 -11.61 -14.15
N ALA A 279 -8.89 -10.41 -14.68
CA ALA A 279 -9.86 -9.65 -15.46
C ALA A 279 -10.11 -10.24 -16.86
N LYS A 280 -9.18 -11.06 -17.37
CA LYS A 280 -9.30 -11.78 -18.65
C LYS A 280 -10.00 -13.14 -18.52
N LEU A 281 -10.27 -13.61 -17.30
CA LEU A 281 -11.03 -14.84 -17.08
C LEU A 281 -12.48 -14.69 -17.54
N GLY A 282 -13.07 -15.81 -17.97
CA GLY A 282 -14.51 -15.92 -18.10
C GLY A 282 -15.25 -15.79 -16.76
N GLY A 283 -16.56 -15.61 -16.82
CA GLY A 283 -17.41 -15.51 -15.63
C GLY A 283 -17.39 -14.13 -14.98
N ARG A 284 -17.53 -14.10 -13.65
CA ARG A 284 -17.69 -12.86 -12.87
C ARG A 284 -16.66 -12.83 -11.72
N PRO A 285 -15.43 -12.34 -11.99
CA PRO A 285 -14.36 -12.35 -10.99
C PRO A 285 -14.63 -11.36 -9.85
N VAL A 286 -14.09 -11.63 -8.65
CA VAL A 286 -14.14 -10.71 -7.51
C VAL A 286 -12.81 -10.70 -6.73
N ILE A 287 -12.36 -9.53 -6.27
CA ILE A 287 -11.18 -9.42 -5.40
C ILE A 287 -11.64 -9.30 -3.96
N ILE A 288 -11.20 -10.23 -3.10
CA ILE A 288 -11.56 -10.29 -1.69
C ILE A 288 -10.35 -9.91 -0.84
N LEU A 289 -10.48 -8.84 -0.06
CA LEU A 289 -9.43 -8.30 0.80
C LEU A 289 -9.79 -8.44 2.28
N ARG A 290 -8.79 -8.63 3.14
CA ARG A 290 -9.00 -8.63 4.60
C ARG A 290 -8.62 -7.34 5.30
N GLU A 291 -7.76 -6.53 4.69
CA GLU A 291 -7.23 -5.31 5.29
C GLU A 291 -7.83 -4.07 4.63
N ARG A 292 -8.47 -3.20 5.42
CA ARG A 292 -9.13 -1.99 4.88
C ARG A 292 -8.17 -1.05 4.14
N PHE A 293 -6.92 -0.96 4.58
CA PHE A 293 -5.92 -0.13 3.92
C PHE A 293 -5.54 -0.68 2.54
N MET A 294 -5.70 -1.99 2.33
CA MET A 294 -5.30 -2.67 1.10
C MET A 294 -6.16 -2.26 -0.09
N VAL A 295 -7.44 -1.91 0.12
CA VAL A 295 -8.35 -1.42 -0.94
C VAL A 295 -7.73 -0.27 -1.74
N SER A 296 -6.98 0.61 -1.06
CA SER A 296 -6.28 1.75 -1.67
C SER A 296 -4.90 1.44 -2.25
N ARG A 297 -4.41 0.21 -2.06
CA ARG A 297 -3.12 -0.28 -2.56
C ARG A 297 -3.27 -1.18 -3.79
N ILE A 298 -4.47 -1.72 -4.02
CA ILE A 298 -4.79 -2.43 -5.25
C ILE A 298 -4.75 -1.44 -6.43
N ALA A 299 -4.02 -1.80 -7.47
CA ALA A 299 -3.87 -0.99 -8.68
C ALA A 299 -5.24 -0.77 -9.37
N PRO A 300 -5.33 0.17 -10.33
CA PRO A 300 -6.52 0.33 -11.17
C PRO A 300 -6.94 -0.99 -11.81
N THR A 301 -8.18 -1.39 -11.57
CA THR A 301 -8.87 -2.54 -12.18
C THR A 301 -10.35 -2.24 -12.21
N ASP A 302 -11.10 -2.95 -13.06
CA ASP A 302 -12.57 -2.89 -13.08
C ASP A 302 -13.22 -4.06 -12.34
N VAL A 303 -12.43 -5.07 -11.94
CA VAL A 303 -12.92 -6.19 -11.14
C VAL A 303 -13.47 -5.66 -9.81
N PRO A 304 -14.69 -6.07 -9.40
CA PRO A 304 -15.26 -5.71 -8.11
C PRO A 304 -14.33 -6.06 -6.94
N ILE A 305 -14.14 -5.12 -6.02
CA ILE A 305 -13.32 -5.31 -4.82
C ILE A 305 -14.19 -5.24 -3.58
N VAL A 306 -14.14 -6.29 -2.76
CA VAL A 306 -14.81 -6.36 -1.46
C VAL A 306 -13.77 -6.57 -0.37
N CYS A 307 -13.82 -5.77 0.69
CA CYS A 307 -13.00 -5.94 1.87
C CYS A 307 -13.86 -6.37 3.04
N LEU A 308 -13.53 -7.54 3.62
CA LEU A 308 -14.26 -8.23 4.66
C LEU A 308 -13.34 -8.40 5.90
N PRO A 309 -13.24 -7.38 6.78
CA PRO A 309 -12.27 -7.42 7.87
C PRO A 309 -12.61 -8.47 8.94
N LYS A 310 -13.91 -8.58 9.28
CA LYS A 310 -14.43 -9.51 10.30
C LYS A 310 -14.65 -10.89 9.69
N VAL A 311 -14.29 -11.94 10.43
CA VAL A 311 -14.51 -13.34 10.03
C VAL A 311 -15.99 -13.64 9.83
N ALA A 312 -16.87 -13.14 10.72
CA ALA A 312 -18.32 -13.32 10.58
C ALA A 312 -18.87 -12.79 9.25
N THR A 313 -18.32 -11.70 8.73
CA THR A 313 -18.70 -11.16 7.41
C THR A 313 -18.11 -11.97 6.27
N LEU A 314 -16.87 -12.45 6.43
CA LEU A 314 -16.20 -13.33 5.46
C LEU A 314 -16.96 -14.65 5.24
N MET A 315 -17.52 -15.24 6.30
CA MET A 315 -18.25 -16.50 6.20
C MET A 315 -19.52 -16.41 5.34
N ARG A 316 -20.01 -15.20 5.04
CA ARG A 316 -21.14 -15.01 4.10
C ARG A 316 -20.83 -15.50 2.69
N LEU A 317 -19.55 -15.59 2.31
CA LEU A 317 -19.13 -16.16 1.03
C LEU A 317 -19.54 -17.63 0.87
N GLU A 318 -19.74 -18.37 1.98
CA GLU A 318 -20.18 -19.77 1.97
C GLU A 318 -21.52 -19.97 1.25
N HIS A 319 -22.39 -18.96 1.31
CA HIS A 319 -23.73 -18.98 0.72
C HIS A 319 -23.79 -18.28 -0.65
N SER A 320 -22.65 -17.82 -1.17
CA SER A 320 -22.55 -17.23 -2.51
C SER A 320 -22.32 -18.29 -3.58
N THR A 321 -22.34 -17.89 -4.86
CA THR A 321 -21.98 -18.78 -5.97
C THR A 321 -20.47 -19.00 -6.10
N LEU A 322 -19.63 -18.24 -5.38
CA LEU A 322 -18.17 -18.24 -5.52
C LEU A 322 -17.60 -19.64 -5.36
N GLU A 323 -17.02 -20.23 -6.40
CA GLU A 323 -16.52 -21.61 -6.43
C GLU A 323 -15.03 -21.68 -6.11
N VAL A 324 -14.24 -20.73 -6.63
CA VAL A 324 -12.78 -20.79 -6.54
C VAL A 324 -12.20 -19.52 -5.94
N LEU A 325 -11.23 -19.68 -5.05
CA LEU A 325 -10.39 -18.61 -4.55
C LEU A 325 -8.92 -18.85 -4.86
N ILE A 326 -8.32 -17.89 -5.56
CA ILE A 326 -6.90 -17.86 -5.92
C ILE A 326 -6.12 -17.06 -4.87
N HIS A 327 -4.98 -17.60 -4.43
CA HIS A 327 -4.15 -17.02 -3.37
C HIS A 327 -2.74 -16.74 -3.88
N PRO A 328 -2.34 -15.47 -4.06
CA PRO A 328 -0.99 -15.13 -4.50
C PRO A 328 0.02 -15.08 -3.35
N SER A 329 -0.43 -15.28 -2.10
CA SER A 329 0.44 -15.27 -0.91
C SER A 329 -0.14 -16.06 0.26
N ASN A 330 0.77 -16.52 1.13
CA ASN A 330 0.48 -17.32 2.31
C ASN A 330 0.43 -16.46 3.58
N SER A 331 -0.66 -15.69 3.75
CA SER A 331 -0.86 -14.85 4.94
C SER A 331 -1.51 -15.63 6.09
N GLY A 332 -1.21 -15.27 7.35
CA GLY A 332 -1.84 -15.94 8.51
C GLY A 332 -3.38 -15.89 8.52
N LYS A 333 -4.00 -14.86 7.95
CA LYS A 333 -5.47 -14.74 7.84
C LYS A 333 -6.08 -15.63 6.76
N THR A 334 -5.28 -16.23 5.87
CA THR A 334 -5.78 -17.14 4.82
C THR A 334 -6.44 -18.38 5.44
N SER A 335 -5.91 -18.87 6.57
CA SER A 335 -6.52 -19.94 7.37
C SER A 335 -8.01 -19.74 7.72
N GLN A 336 -8.51 -18.50 7.72
CA GLN A 336 -9.90 -18.21 8.06
C GLN A 336 -10.85 -18.45 6.89
N VAL A 337 -10.41 -18.25 5.64
CA VAL A 337 -11.25 -18.48 4.45
C VAL A 337 -11.19 -19.94 3.97
N LEU A 338 -10.06 -20.62 4.20
CA LEU A 338 -9.86 -22.06 3.89
C LEU A 338 -10.84 -22.99 4.62
N ARG A 339 -11.62 -22.48 5.57
CA ARG A 339 -12.61 -23.24 6.34
C ARG A 339 -13.95 -23.36 5.63
N ILE A 340 -14.17 -22.63 4.52
CA ILE A 340 -15.43 -22.64 3.80
C ILE A 340 -15.44 -23.84 2.85
N PRO A 341 -16.19 -24.93 3.14
CA PRO A 341 -16.09 -26.17 2.37
C PRO A 341 -16.72 -26.06 0.98
N THR A 342 -17.53 -25.03 0.73
CA THR A 342 -18.18 -24.79 -0.56
C THR A 342 -17.25 -24.13 -1.58
N ILE A 343 -16.05 -23.72 -1.20
CA ILE A 343 -15.10 -23.00 -2.04
C ILE A 343 -13.82 -23.82 -2.15
N LYS A 344 -13.30 -23.96 -3.37
CA LYS A 344 -11.99 -24.54 -3.66
C LYS A 344 -10.91 -23.48 -3.70
N HIS A 345 -9.70 -23.84 -3.28
CA HIS A 345 -8.62 -22.89 -3.09
C HIS A 345 -7.37 -23.28 -3.88
N ALA A 346 -6.89 -22.37 -4.71
CA ALA A 346 -5.66 -22.55 -5.49
C ALA A 346 -4.57 -21.56 -5.04
N PHE A 347 -3.37 -22.05 -4.75
CA PHE A 347 -2.20 -21.21 -4.47
C PHE A 347 -1.39 -20.98 -5.74
N VAL A 348 -1.17 -19.72 -6.13
CA VAL A 348 -0.45 -19.36 -7.37
C VAL A 348 0.89 -18.66 -7.12
N ASN A 349 1.19 -18.33 -5.86
CA ASN A 349 2.32 -17.49 -5.48
C ASN A 349 2.34 -16.14 -6.26
N HIS A 350 3.45 -15.40 -6.24
CA HIS A 350 3.58 -14.09 -6.89
C HIS A 350 4.79 -13.98 -7.83
N GLY A 351 5.55 -15.05 -8.00
CA GLY A 351 6.75 -15.11 -8.83
C GLY A 351 7.38 -16.49 -8.71
N GLU A 352 8.08 -16.90 -9.77
CA GLU A 352 8.77 -18.19 -9.81
C GLU A 352 10.28 -17.97 -9.68
N SER A 353 10.94 -18.67 -8.75
CA SER A 353 12.38 -18.56 -8.55
C SER A 353 12.96 -19.81 -7.91
N ASP A 354 14.28 -19.97 -8.02
CA ASP A 354 15.03 -21.11 -7.49
C ASP A 354 15.12 -21.14 -5.95
N LYS A 355 14.61 -20.12 -5.26
CA LYS A 355 14.66 -20.04 -3.80
C LYS A 355 13.73 -21.06 -3.16
N LEU A 356 14.19 -21.74 -2.10
CA LEU A 356 13.38 -22.68 -1.31
C LEU A 356 12.09 -22.06 -0.76
N SER A 357 12.05 -20.74 -0.57
CA SER A 357 10.84 -20.02 -0.17
C SER A 357 9.67 -20.16 -1.16
N SER A 358 9.92 -20.57 -2.41
CA SER A 358 8.90 -20.87 -3.42
C SER A 358 8.09 -22.14 -3.10
N CYS A 359 8.67 -23.10 -2.35
CA CYS A 359 8.03 -24.37 -1.96
C CYS A 359 7.77 -24.41 -0.45
N ASN A 360 6.82 -23.60 0.03
CA ASN A 360 6.53 -23.48 1.45
C ASN A 360 5.57 -24.59 1.94
N PRO A 361 5.80 -25.23 3.10
CA PRO A 361 4.88 -26.23 3.69
C PRO A 361 3.44 -25.77 3.90
N TYR A 362 3.17 -24.46 3.92
CA TYR A 362 1.81 -23.92 3.96
C TYR A 362 0.99 -24.24 2.70
N ALA A 363 1.63 -24.56 1.58
CA ALA A 363 0.98 -24.91 0.32
C ALA A 363 0.06 -26.15 0.44
N LYS A 364 0.31 -27.04 1.42
CA LYS A 364 -0.55 -28.20 1.71
C LYS A 364 -1.99 -27.85 2.14
N ALA A 365 -2.24 -26.60 2.48
CA ALA A 365 -3.54 -26.15 2.97
C ALA A 365 -4.53 -25.82 1.85
N TYR A 366 -4.07 -25.79 0.60
CA TYR A 366 -4.87 -25.49 -0.59
C TYR A 366 -5.31 -26.78 -1.27
N ASP A 367 -6.40 -26.72 -2.04
CA ASP A 367 -6.85 -27.85 -2.86
C ASP A 367 -5.90 -28.09 -4.02
N GLU A 368 -5.36 -27.03 -4.61
CA GLU A 368 -4.38 -27.09 -5.70
C GLU A 368 -3.26 -26.05 -5.53
N VAL A 369 -2.11 -26.38 -6.09
CA VAL A 369 -0.94 -25.50 -6.20
C VAL A 369 -0.64 -25.28 -7.67
N TRP A 370 -0.83 -24.05 -8.12
CA TRP A 370 -0.67 -23.66 -9.51
C TRP A 370 0.73 -23.08 -9.72
N VAL A 371 1.47 -23.69 -10.64
CA VAL A 371 2.89 -23.41 -10.88
C VAL A 371 3.15 -22.96 -12.31
N ALA A 372 4.29 -22.29 -12.53
CA ALA A 372 4.65 -21.76 -13.84
C ALA A 372 4.96 -22.84 -14.88
N GLY A 373 5.56 -23.96 -14.48
CA GLY A 373 5.94 -25.02 -15.42
C GLY A 373 6.60 -26.22 -14.74
N PRO A 374 7.11 -27.18 -15.52
CA PRO A 374 7.64 -28.46 -15.04
C PRO A 374 8.70 -28.33 -13.93
N ALA A 375 9.62 -27.37 -14.04
CA ALA A 375 10.68 -27.18 -13.05
C ALA A 375 10.12 -26.82 -11.65
N ALA A 376 9.02 -26.08 -11.59
CA ALA A 376 8.38 -25.75 -10.32
C ALA A 376 7.65 -26.95 -9.71
N ARG A 377 7.03 -27.79 -10.55
CA ARG A 377 6.42 -29.06 -10.13
C ARG A 377 7.46 -30.02 -9.56
N GLU A 378 8.59 -30.18 -10.25
CA GLU A 378 9.73 -30.98 -9.78
C GLU A 378 10.25 -30.47 -8.43
N ARG A 379 10.33 -29.15 -8.23
CA ARG A 379 10.72 -28.58 -6.93
C ARG A 379 9.75 -28.95 -5.81
N TYR A 380 8.44 -28.96 -6.06
CA TYR A 380 7.47 -29.43 -5.06
C TYR A 380 7.66 -30.91 -4.73
N ALA A 381 7.93 -31.74 -5.74
CA ALA A 381 8.19 -33.17 -5.55
C ALA A 381 9.47 -33.41 -4.72
N LEU A 382 10.55 -32.67 -5.00
CA LEU A 382 11.82 -32.76 -4.28
C LEU A 382 11.78 -32.18 -2.87
N ALA A 383 10.96 -31.15 -2.63
CA ALA A 383 10.90 -30.47 -1.34
C ALA A 383 10.14 -31.27 -0.27
N GLU A 384 9.40 -32.32 -0.66
CA GLU A 384 8.65 -33.21 0.24
C GLU A 384 7.75 -32.46 1.25
N VAL A 385 7.19 -31.32 0.83
CA VAL A 385 6.39 -30.43 1.70
C VAL A 385 4.97 -30.92 1.97
N GLY A 386 4.61 -32.11 1.47
CA GLY A 386 3.30 -32.74 1.63
C GLY A 386 2.23 -32.29 0.63
N VAL A 387 2.64 -31.70 -0.50
CA VAL A 387 1.75 -31.44 -1.65
C VAL A 387 1.87 -32.63 -2.60
N GLU A 388 0.75 -33.26 -2.94
CA GLU A 388 0.73 -34.40 -3.87
C GLU A 388 0.83 -33.91 -5.32
N ASP A 389 1.51 -34.67 -6.18
CA ASP A 389 1.73 -34.29 -7.59
C ASP A 389 0.43 -34.06 -8.37
N LYS A 390 -0.64 -34.81 -8.05
CA LYS A 390 -1.96 -34.64 -8.66
C LYS A 390 -2.62 -33.29 -8.34
N ASP A 391 -2.17 -32.62 -7.27
CA ASP A 391 -2.69 -31.33 -6.82
C ASP A 391 -1.80 -30.17 -7.33
N VAL A 392 -0.74 -30.46 -8.11
CA VAL A 392 0.11 -29.47 -8.76
C VAL A 392 -0.33 -29.28 -10.22
N VAL A 393 -0.71 -28.05 -10.57
CA VAL A 393 -1.22 -27.71 -11.92
C VAL A 393 -0.30 -26.70 -12.59
N GLU A 394 0.16 -27.02 -13.79
CA GLU A 394 1.04 -26.15 -14.57
C GLU A 394 0.22 -25.16 -15.41
N ILE A 395 0.21 -23.89 -15.01
CA ILE A 395 -0.61 -22.84 -15.63
C ILE A 395 0.20 -21.84 -16.46
N GLY A 396 1.53 -21.92 -16.46
CA GLY A 396 2.34 -20.85 -17.05
C GLY A 396 2.39 -19.59 -16.18
N ARG A 397 2.73 -18.47 -16.82
CA ARG A 397 2.69 -17.15 -16.19
C ARG A 397 1.91 -16.19 -17.08
N PRO A 398 0.57 -16.10 -16.92
CA PRO A 398 -0.28 -15.24 -17.77
C PRO A 398 0.09 -13.75 -17.71
N GLN A 399 0.83 -13.32 -16.69
CA GLN A 399 1.39 -11.97 -16.59
C GLN A 399 2.42 -11.67 -17.68
N LEU A 400 3.02 -12.69 -18.29
CA LEU A 400 4.11 -12.57 -19.25
C LEU A 400 3.64 -12.65 -20.71
N ASP A 401 2.36 -12.93 -20.97
CA ASP A 401 1.85 -13.11 -22.34
C ASP A 401 2.02 -11.85 -23.22
N ALA A 402 2.17 -10.67 -22.60
CA ALA A 402 2.43 -9.41 -23.30
C ALA A 402 3.92 -9.15 -23.59
N VAL A 403 4.85 -9.92 -23.00
CA VAL A 403 6.30 -9.72 -23.20
C VAL A 403 6.67 -10.10 -24.62
N ARG A 404 7.34 -9.17 -25.32
CA ARG A 404 7.72 -9.38 -26.72
C ARG A 404 8.81 -10.45 -26.85
N PRO A 405 8.65 -11.43 -27.76
CA PRO A 405 9.66 -12.43 -28.02
C PRO A 405 10.91 -11.81 -28.67
N TYR A 406 12.03 -12.53 -28.58
CA TYR A 406 13.29 -12.20 -29.21
C TYR A 406 13.09 -12.09 -30.73
N ALA A 407 13.47 -10.93 -31.28
CA ALA A 407 13.30 -10.60 -32.69
C ALA A 407 14.62 -10.62 -33.48
N GLY A 408 15.70 -11.13 -32.88
CA GLY A 408 17.06 -11.08 -33.44
C GLY A 408 17.96 -10.04 -32.75
N PRO A 409 19.18 -9.81 -33.26
CA PRO A 409 20.14 -8.89 -32.66
C PRO A 409 19.64 -7.43 -32.69
N PRO A 410 20.23 -6.54 -31.86
CA PRO A 410 19.89 -5.12 -31.87
C PRO A 410 19.98 -4.52 -33.28
N THR A 411 18.90 -3.90 -33.75
CA THR A 411 18.83 -3.30 -35.11
C THR A 411 19.16 -1.80 -35.12
N GLY A 412 19.18 -1.15 -33.96
CA GLY A 412 19.47 0.28 -33.80
C GLY A 412 20.96 0.57 -33.58
N ALA A 413 21.29 1.83 -33.32
CA ALA A 413 22.68 2.26 -33.08
C ALA A 413 23.23 1.78 -31.72
N TYR A 414 22.36 1.34 -30.80
CA TYR A 414 22.73 0.97 -29.44
C TYR A 414 22.19 -0.41 -29.07
N THR A 415 22.98 -1.16 -28.32
CA THR A 415 22.54 -2.33 -27.56
C THR A 415 21.96 -1.86 -26.24
N THR A 416 20.66 -2.09 -26.02
CA THR A 416 19.99 -1.68 -24.79
C THR A 416 20.08 -2.76 -23.72
N VAL A 417 20.76 -2.44 -22.62
CA VAL A 417 20.98 -3.35 -21.48
C VAL A 417 20.12 -2.91 -20.31
N LEU A 418 19.26 -3.81 -19.83
CA LEU A 418 18.55 -3.64 -18.57
C LEU A 418 19.37 -4.24 -17.43
N TYR A 419 19.84 -3.39 -16.51
CA TYR A 419 20.35 -3.82 -15.23
C TYR A 419 19.26 -3.69 -14.16
N ALA A 420 18.69 -4.81 -13.75
CA ALA A 420 17.60 -4.89 -12.78
C ALA A 420 17.99 -5.78 -11.59
N PRO A 421 18.82 -5.29 -10.66
CA PRO A 421 19.27 -6.07 -9.53
C PRO A 421 18.17 -6.25 -8.47
N THR A 422 18.28 -7.31 -7.67
CA THR A 422 17.47 -7.51 -6.48
C THR A 422 17.99 -6.68 -5.30
N TRP A 423 17.27 -6.77 -4.18
CA TRP A 423 17.61 -6.14 -2.92
C TRP A 423 18.15 -7.19 -1.95
N GLU A 424 18.68 -6.72 -0.82
CA GLU A 424 19.52 -7.49 0.11
C GLU A 424 18.81 -8.67 0.78
N GLY A 425 17.48 -8.72 0.71
CA GLY A 425 16.69 -9.73 1.41
C GLY A 425 16.69 -9.53 2.92
N TRP A 426 16.12 -10.51 3.63
CA TRP A 426 16.04 -10.49 5.11
C TRP A 426 16.98 -11.49 5.78
N ASP A 427 17.58 -12.42 5.02
CA ASP A 427 18.37 -13.55 5.51
C ASP A 427 19.87 -13.25 5.62
N GLY A 428 20.31 -12.08 5.14
CA GLY A 428 21.72 -11.67 5.17
C GLY A 428 22.61 -12.37 4.14
N ASN A 429 22.05 -13.08 3.15
CA ASN A 429 22.83 -13.74 2.11
C ASN A 429 23.43 -12.71 1.14
N PRO A 430 24.76 -12.62 0.99
CA PRO A 430 25.41 -11.68 0.06
C PRO A 430 25.04 -11.95 -1.42
N GLY A 431 24.65 -13.19 -1.76
CA GLY A 431 24.16 -13.56 -3.09
C GLY A 431 22.77 -13.03 -3.44
N ASN A 432 22.10 -12.32 -2.52
CA ASN A 432 20.80 -11.73 -2.80
C ASN A 432 20.84 -10.47 -3.65
N THR A 433 21.98 -9.80 -3.80
CA THR A 433 22.06 -8.59 -4.62
C THR A 433 23.46 -8.36 -5.15
N SER A 434 23.56 -8.01 -6.43
CA SER A 434 24.81 -7.60 -7.07
C SER A 434 25.19 -6.16 -6.73
N VAL A 435 24.25 -5.36 -6.21
CA VAL A 435 24.43 -3.91 -6.03
C VAL A 435 25.66 -3.58 -5.18
N ILE A 436 25.92 -4.36 -4.13
CA ILE A 436 27.00 -4.10 -3.19
C ILE A 436 28.38 -4.43 -3.79
N GLU A 437 28.56 -5.67 -4.27
CA GLU A 437 29.87 -6.20 -4.64
C GLU A 437 30.22 -6.00 -6.13
N ALA A 438 29.22 -6.00 -7.02
CA ALA A 438 29.43 -5.99 -8.47
C ALA A 438 28.86 -4.75 -9.17
N GLY A 439 27.86 -4.09 -8.57
CA GLY A 439 27.01 -3.13 -9.28
C GLY A 439 27.74 -1.93 -9.89
N GLU A 440 28.71 -1.36 -9.17
CA GLU A 440 29.52 -0.24 -9.70
C GLU A 440 30.44 -0.68 -10.84
N ASN A 441 31.05 -1.86 -10.73
CA ASN A 441 31.96 -2.39 -11.75
C ASN A 441 31.19 -2.74 -13.04
N LEU A 442 30.04 -3.40 -12.90
CA LEU A 442 29.14 -3.72 -14.01
C LEU A 442 28.72 -2.45 -14.75
N VAL A 443 28.29 -1.43 -14.01
CA VAL A 443 27.86 -0.16 -14.61
C VAL A 443 29.02 0.55 -15.29
N ARG A 444 30.22 0.60 -14.70
CA ARG A 444 31.40 1.18 -15.36
C ARG A 444 31.76 0.44 -16.64
N ALA A 445 31.77 -0.90 -16.63
CA ALA A 445 32.08 -1.71 -17.81
C ALA A 445 31.06 -1.49 -18.94
N LEU A 446 29.76 -1.41 -18.61
CA LEU A 446 28.70 -1.12 -19.58
C LEU A 446 28.81 0.30 -20.16
N LEU A 447 29.11 1.29 -19.32
CA LEU A 447 29.23 2.69 -19.75
C LEU A 447 30.51 2.96 -20.56
N ALA A 448 31.53 2.11 -20.44
CA ALA A 448 32.77 2.21 -21.24
C ALA A 448 32.56 1.87 -22.72
N ASP A 449 31.51 1.12 -23.07
CA ASP A 449 31.15 0.82 -24.45
C ASP A 449 30.21 1.92 -25.00
N PRO A 450 30.63 2.70 -26.01
CA PRO A 450 29.81 3.80 -26.55
C PRO A 450 28.55 3.31 -27.27
N GLY A 451 28.52 2.05 -27.72
CA GLY A 451 27.39 1.39 -28.35
C GLY A 451 26.38 0.79 -27.36
N VAL A 452 26.53 1.02 -26.05
CA VAL A 452 25.55 0.58 -25.04
C VAL A 452 24.59 1.72 -24.68
N ARG A 453 23.31 1.38 -24.50
CA ARG A 453 22.33 2.17 -23.75
C ARG A 453 21.96 1.40 -22.49
N LEU A 454 22.03 2.03 -21.33
CA LEU A 454 21.82 1.37 -20.03
C LEU A 454 20.49 1.79 -19.44
N LEU A 455 19.61 0.84 -19.13
CA LEU A 455 18.48 1.04 -18.22
C LEU A 455 18.82 0.46 -16.85
N TYR A 456 19.01 1.31 -15.86
CA TYR A 456 19.19 0.90 -14.48
C TYR A 456 17.86 0.96 -13.72
N LYS A 457 17.34 -0.19 -13.29
CA LYS A 457 16.08 -0.32 -12.54
C LYS A 457 16.33 -0.99 -11.18
N PRO A 458 16.74 -0.23 -10.14
CA PRO A 458 16.95 -0.78 -8.81
C PRO A 458 15.65 -1.24 -8.18
N HIS A 459 15.72 -2.27 -7.33
CA HIS A 459 14.58 -2.71 -6.56
C HIS A 459 14.10 -1.61 -5.56
N PRO A 460 12.78 -1.41 -5.36
CA PRO A 460 12.26 -0.35 -4.48
C PRO A 460 12.68 -0.48 -3.01
N LEU A 461 13.11 -1.67 -2.58
CA LEU A 461 13.58 -1.98 -1.23
C LEU A 461 15.11 -1.94 -1.08
N THR A 462 15.86 -1.60 -2.14
CA THR A 462 17.33 -1.52 -2.04
C THR A 462 17.75 -0.52 -0.96
N GLY A 463 18.57 -0.97 -0.02
CA GLY A 463 19.03 -0.18 1.12
C GLY A 463 18.06 -0.14 2.31
N SER A 464 16.98 -0.92 2.27
CA SER A 464 16.00 -0.96 3.36
C SER A 464 16.45 -1.82 4.55
N VAL A 465 17.33 -2.79 4.30
CA VAL A 465 17.90 -3.68 5.33
C VAL A 465 19.39 -3.42 5.51
N ASP A 466 20.18 -3.36 4.44
CA ASP A 466 21.61 -3.04 4.51
C ASP A 466 21.88 -1.63 3.95
N PRO A 467 22.26 -0.64 4.78
CA PRO A 467 22.59 0.70 4.33
C PRO A 467 23.68 0.77 3.25
N ARG A 468 24.56 -0.25 3.15
CA ARG A 468 25.61 -0.34 2.12
C ARG A 468 25.01 -0.46 0.72
N ALA A 469 23.94 -1.23 0.54
CA ALA A 469 23.26 -1.35 -0.75
C ALA A 469 22.64 -0.01 -1.17
N GLY A 470 22.03 0.71 -0.23
CA GLY A 470 21.52 2.06 -0.50
C GLY A 470 22.62 3.07 -0.84
N ALA A 471 23.83 2.90 -0.31
CA ALA A 471 24.98 3.73 -0.67
C ALA A 471 25.52 3.41 -2.07
N ALA A 472 25.64 2.12 -2.40
CA ALA A 472 26.06 1.67 -3.73
C ALA A 472 25.05 2.05 -4.81
N ASP A 473 23.74 1.91 -4.58
CA ASP A 473 22.68 2.37 -5.50
C ASP A 473 22.83 3.87 -5.82
N ARG A 474 23.13 4.72 -4.83
CA ARG A 474 23.39 6.15 -5.08
C ARG A 474 24.59 6.38 -5.97
N ARG A 475 25.70 5.68 -5.72
CA ARG A 475 26.91 5.79 -6.56
C ARG A 475 26.67 5.30 -7.99
N ILE A 476 25.94 4.20 -8.17
CA ILE A 476 25.53 3.72 -9.50
C ILE A 476 24.72 4.79 -10.25
N ARG A 477 23.75 5.42 -9.59
CA ARG A 477 22.95 6.50 -10.21
C ARG A 477 23.81 7.69 -10.58
N GLU A 478 24.78 8.05 -9.75
CA GLU A 478 25.75 9.12 -10.04
C GLU A 478 26.61 8.79 -11.27
N LEU A 479 27.07 7.55 -11.43
CA LEU A 479 27.80 7.08 -12.62
C LEU A 479 26.96 7.21 -13.89
N VAL A 480 25.70 6.76 -13.85
CA VAL A 480 24.78 6.88 -14.98
C VAL A 480 24.54 8.35 -15.35
N GLN A 481 24.38 9.22 -14.35
CA GLN A 481 24.19 10.65 -14.56
C GLN A 481 25.43 11.35 -15.13
N GLU A 482 26.64 10.93 -14.73
CA GLU A 482 27.90 11.45 -15.30
C GLU A 482 28.03 11.05 -16.77
N ALA A 483 27.84 9.77 -17.10
CA ALA A 483 27.90 9.33 -18.49
C ALA A 483 26.90 10.06 -19.40
N ASN A 484 25.70 10.38 -18.89
CA ASN A 484 24.73 11.19 -19.63
C ASN A 484 25.14 12.67 -19.80
N ARG A 485 26.00 13.22 -18.94
CA ARG A 485 26.55 14.58 -19.13
C ARG A 485 27.60 14.60 -20.24
N GLU A 486 28.36 13.52 -20.36
CA GLU A 486 29.41 13.36 -21.38
C GLU A 486 28.83 13.02 -22.76
N ARG A 487 27.67 12.34 -22.82
CA ARG A 487 26.97 12.08 -24.08
C ARG A 487 26.37 13.36 -24.67
N SER A 488 26.78 13.68 -25.90
CA SER A 488 26.15 14.69 -26.74
C SER A 488 25.19 14.02 -27.72
N GLY A 489 24.01 14.60 -27.90
CA GLY A 489 22.99 14.07 -28.81
C GLY A 489 21.77 14.98 -28.89
N PRO A 490 21.00 14.92 -29.99
CA PRO A 490 19.75 15.65 -30.11
C PRO A 490 18.80 15.21 -29.00
N ARG A 491 18.42 16.15 -28.13
CA ARG A 491 17.38 15.91 -27.14
C ARG A 491 16.03 16.15 -27.80
N PRO A 492 15.11 15.18 -27.79
CA PRO A 492 13.75 15.42 -28.23
C PRO A 492 13.17 16.63 -27.48
N ALA A 493 12.39 17.46 -28.18
CA ALA A 493 11.66 18.53 -27.51
C ALA A 493 10.70 17.92 -26.48
N PRO A 494 10.36 18.64 -25.39
CA PRO A 494 9.36 18.18 -24.43
C PRO A 494 8.09 17.70 -25.14
N SER A 495 7.76 16.41 -25.00
CA SER A 495 6.66 15.81 -25.73
C SER A 495 5.32 16.27 -25.15
N ALA A 496 4.64 17.16 -25.88
CA ALA A 496 3.26 17.56 -25.58
C ALA A 496 2.31 16.36 -25.61
N GLU A 497 2.62 15.37 -26.45
CA GLU A 497 1.91 14.11 -26.52
C GLU A 497 2.07 13.27 -25.25
N LEU A 498 3.29 13.09 -24.74
CA LEU A 498 3.53 12.38 -23.48
C LEU A 498 2.80 13.07 -22.31
N ALA A 499 2.82 14.41 -22.27
CA ALA A 499 2.09 15.17 -21.25
C ALA A 499 0.56 14.94 -21.35
N ARG A 500 0.01 14.94 -22.58
CA ARG A 500 -1.41 14.65 -22.85
C ARG A 500 -1.77 13.23 -22.40
N LEU A 501 -0.98 12.24 -22.80
CA LEU A 501 -1.20 10.83 -22.46
C LEU A 501 -1.04 10.56 -20.95
N THR A 502 -0.11 11.27 -20.30
CA THR A 502 0.04 11.23 -18.83
C THR A 502 -1.23 11.73 -18.16
N ALA A 503 -1.75 12.89 -18.58
CA ALA A 503 -2.98 13.45 -18.03
C ALA A 503 -4.21 12.56 -18.31
N GLU A 504 -4.27 11.95 -19.48
CA GLU A 504 -5.32 10.99 -19.84
C GLU A 504 -5.28 9.74 -18.96
N LEU A 505 -4.09 9.13 -18.81
CA LEU A 505 -3.91 7.94 -17.98
C LEU A 505 -4.19 8.24 -16.50
N ASP A 506 -3.73 9.38 -15.99
CA ASP A 506 -4.02 9.82 -14.63
C ASP A 506 -5.54 10.05 -14.43
N ARG A 507 -6.25 10.63 -15.41
CA ARG A 507 -7.71 10.76 -15.36
C ARG A 507 -8.43 9.41 -15.34
N LEU A 508 -7.95 8.42 -16.08
CA LEU A 508 -8.55 7.09 -16.15
C LEU A 508 -8.27 6.25 -14.89
N THR A 509 -7.13 6.48 -14.22
CA THR A 509 -6.62 5.63 -13.14
C THR A 509 -6.72 6.24 -11.75
N GLU A 510 -6.63 7.55 -11.60
CA GLU A 510 -6.77 8.25 -10.33
C GLU A 510 -8.24 8.56 -10.02
N ALA A 511 -8.69 8.10 -8.85
CA ALA A 511 -9.96 8.56 -8.30
C ALA A 511 -9.73 9.88 -7.53
N GLY A 512 -10.36 10.96 -7.99
CA GLY A 512 -10.25 12.28 -7.36
C GLY A 512 -10.92 12.32 -5.99
N PHE A 513 -10.15 12.14 -4.92
CA PHE A 513 -10.61 12.38 -3.54
C PHE A 513 -9.62 13.24 -2.76
N ARG A 514 -10.13 14.00 -1.79
CA ARG A 514 -9.29 14.83 -0.90
C ARG A 514 -8.43 13.95 0.02
N GLU A 515 -7.27 14.45 0.46
CA GLU A 515 -6.33 13.72 1.34
C GLU A 515 -7.00 13.21 2.64
N SER A 516 -8.05 13.92 3.10
CA SER A 516 -8.78 13.56 4.31
C SER A 516 -9.95 12.58 4.09
N ALA A 517 -10.21 12.11 2.87
CA ALA A 517 -11.32 11.21 2.59
C ALA A 517 -11.22 9.90 3.40
N ASP A 518 -12.30 9.54 4.10
CA ASP A 518 -12.43 8.25 4.76
C ASP A 518 -12.91 7.16 3.78
N GLN A 519 -13.08 5.93 4.26
CA GLN A 519 -13.46 4.81 3.41
C GLN A 519 -14.84 4.97 2.78
N VAL A 520 -15.80 5.57 3.49
CA VAL A 520 -17.16 5.82 2.98
C VAL A 520 -17.13 6.84 1.85
N GLU A 521 -16.36 7.92 1.97
CA GLU A 521 -16.19 8.88 0.88
C GLU A 521 -15.46 8.26 -0.32
N ARG A 522 -14.48 7.37 -0.10
CA ARG A 522 -13.82 6.64 -1.18
C ARG A 522 -14.77 5.66 -1.88
N MET A 523 -15.60 4.92 -1.14
CA MET A 523 -16.64 4.05 -1.70
C MET A 523 -17.63 4.86 -2.56
N LEU A 524 -18.02 6.05 -2.11
CA LEU A 524 -18.90 6.95 -2.87
C LEU A 524 -18.27 7.38 -4.21
N VAL A 525 -16.99 7.72 -4.23
CA VAL A 525 -16.28 8.17 -5.44
C VAL A 525 -15.88 6.99 -6.35
N GLN A 526 -15.59 5.83 -5.76
CA GLN A 526 -15.11 4.63 -6.45
C GLN A 526 -16.23 3.58 -6.61
N SER A 527 -17.38 4.03 -7.11
CA SER A 527 -18.53 3.18 -7.47
C SER A 527 -18.19 2.25 -8.64
N ALA A 528 -19.18 1.52 -9.17
CA ALA A 528 -19.03 0.69 -10.35
C ALA A 528 -18.40 1.48 -11.52
N PRO A 529 -17.31 1.00 -12.14
CA PRO A 529 -16.66 1.69 -13.26
C PRO A 529 -17.57 1.66 -14.49
N GLU A 530 -17.40 2.66 -15.36
CA GLU A 530 -18.05 2.66 -16.67
C GLU A 530 -17.59 1.44 -17.49
N PRO A 531 -18.50 0.77 -18.22
CA PRO A 531 -18.12 -0.29 -19.14
C PRO A 531 -17.05 0.18 -20.12
N GLY A 532 -16.00 -0.63 -20.34
CA GLY A 532 -14.92 -0.29 -21.28
C GLY A 532 -13.72 0.43 -20.66
N ARG A 533 -13.77 0.80 -19.37
CA ARG A 533 -12.69 1.58 -18.72
C ARG A 533 -11.37 0.82 -18.68
N ALA A 534 -11.35 -0.47 -18.34
CA ALA A 534 -10.13 -1.29 -18.32
C ALA A 534 -9.46 -1.34 -19.69
N GLN A 535 -10.24 -1.53 -20.77
CA GLN A 535 -9.67 -1.50 -22.12
C GLN A 535 -9.15 -0.12 -22.49
N ALA A 536 -9.82 0.96 -22.04
CA ALA A 536 -9.32 2.33 -22.23
C ALA A 536 -8.00 2.56 -21.48
N VAL A 537 -7.88 2.08 -20.23
CA VAL A 537 -6.64 2.14 -19.44
C VAL A 537 -5.53 1.36 -20.13
N ALA A 538 -5.79 0.14 -20.61
CA ALA A 538 -4.80 -0.67 -21.31
C ALA A 538 -4.27 0.03 -22.57
N ARG A 539 -5.18 0.57 -23.41
CA ARG A 539 -4.80 1.35 -24.61
C ARG A 539 -4.02 2.60 -24.25
N ALA A 540 -4.45 3.35 -23.24
CA ALA A 540 -3.77 4.57 -22.79
C ALA A 540 -2.38 4.26 -22.22
N THR A 541 -2.22 3.15 -21.49
CA THR A 541 -0.90 2.69 -21.01
C THR A 541 0.02 2.34 -22.16
N ALA A 542 -0.43 1.55 -23.14
CA ALA A 542 0.39 1.19 -24.29
C ALA A 542 0.84 2.42 -25.09
N ALA A 543 -0.09 3.34 -25.39
CA ALA A 543 0.24 4.59 -26.08
C ALA A 543 1.18 5.48 -25.24
N TRP A 544 0.99 5.53 -23.92
CA TRP A 544 1.86 6.27 -23.01
C TRP A 544 3.27 5.69 -22.98
N GLU A 545 3.42 4.35 -22.95
CA GLU A 545 4.72 3.69 -22.94
C GLU A 545 5.49 3.95 -24.24
N GLU A 546 4.82 3.86 -25.39
CA GLU A 546 5.40 4.22 -26.69
C GLU A 546 5.88 5.67 -26.72
N ALA A 547 5.01 6.61 -26.33
CA ALA A 547 5.35 8.03 -26.26
C ALA A 547 6.45 8.33 -25.22
N TYR A 548 6.49 7.60 -24.10
CA TYR A 548 7.52 7.74 -23.07
C TYR A 548 8.88 7.38 -23.65
N TRP A 549 9.01 6.19 -24.27
CA TRP A 549 10.28 5.76 -24.85
C TRP A 549 10.72 6.65 -26.01
N ALA A 550 9.79 7.11 -26.85
CA ALA A 550 10.06 8.03 -27.95
C ALA A 550 10.46 9.46 -27.49
N SER A 551 10.08 9.86 -26.27
CA SER A 551 10.43 11.17 -25.72
C SER A 551 11.87 11.27 -25.22
N LEU A 552 12.54 10.12 -25.03
CA LEU A 552 13.90 10.05 -24.51
C LEU A 552 14.90 10.08 -25.68
N PRO A 553 16.06 10.75 -25.53
CA PRO A 553 17.15 10.64 -26.51
C PRO A 553 17.57 9.16 -26.65
N GLU A 554 17.77 8.73 -27.90
CA GLU A 554 17.98 7.31 -28.24
C GLU A 554 19.15 6.67 -27.47
N GLY A 555 20.27 7.40 -27.34
CA GLY A 555 21.45 6.96 -26.63
C GLY A 555 21.49 7.30 -25.13
N GLU A 556 20.46 7.91 -24.55
CA GLU A 556 20.50 8.32 -23.14
C GLU A 556 20.26 7.12 -22.21
N HIS A 557 21.16 6.94 -21.23
CA HIS A 557 21.00 5.96 -20.16
C HIS A 557 19.87 6.38 -19.21
N GLN A 558 19.08 5.44 -18.70
CA GLN A 558 17.90 5.75 -17.88
C GLN A 558 18.00 5.15 -16.48
N ILE A 559 17.52 5.89 -15.49
CA ILE A 559 17.32 5.40 -14.12
C ILE A 559 15.81 5.27 -13.89
N VAL A 560 15.29 4.05 -13.87
CA VAL A 560 13.85 3.79 -13.83
C VAL A 560 13.39 3.45 -12.42
N THR A 561 13.04 4.46 -11.63
CA THR A 561 12.59 4.28 -10.23
C THR A 561 11.10 4.48 -10.01
N ASP A 562 10.42 5.08 -10.99
CA ASP A 562 8.98 5.32 -10.90
C ASP A 562 8.18 4.05 -11.17
N ALA A 563 6.89 4.09 -10.82
CA ALA A 563 5.97 2.97 -11.03
C ALA A 563 5.66 2.72 -12.52
N ARG A 564 5.83 3.75 -13.37
CA ARG A 564 5.69 3.71 -14.82
C ARG A 564 7.00 4.23 -15.44
N PRO A 565 7.57 3.57 -16.46
CA PRO A 565 7.12 2.32 -17.06
C PRO A 565 7.25 1.11 -16.11
N ALA A 566 6.42 0.11 -16.33
CA ALA A 566 6.47 -1.16 -15.59
C ALA A 566 7.76 -1.94 -15.95
N LEU A 567 8.09 -2.97 -15.16
CA LEU A 567 9.26 -3.82 -15.43
C LEU A 567 9.17 -4.50 -16.81
N TYR A 568 7.99 -5.00 -17.20
CA TYR A 568 7.80 -5.69 -18.47
C TYR A 568 7.95 -4.75 -19.69
N ALA A 569 7.55 -3.49 -19.57
CA ALA A 569 7.83 -2.48 -20.60
C ALA A 569 9.35 -2.21 -20.75
N CYS A 570 10.14 -2.38 -19.68
CA CYS A 570 11.60 -2.36 -19.80
C CYS A 570 12.14 -3.62 -20.50
N PHE A 571 11.50 -4.79 -20.34
CA PHE A 571 11.91 -6.02 -21.04
C PHE A 571 11.76 -5.87 -22.55
N ASP A 572 10.65 -5.28 -22.98
CA ASP A 572 10.29 -5.15 -24.39
C ASP A 572 11.32 -4.33 -25.18
N ILE A 573 11.86 -3.26 -24.58
CA ILE A 573 12.80 -2.36 -25.23
C ILE A 573 14.28 -2.74 -25.02
N SER A 574 14.56 -3.72 -24.16
CA SER A 574 15.94 -4.17 -23.87
C SER A 574 16.34 -5.36 -24.72
N ASP A 575 17.61 -5.43 -25.09
CA ASP A 575 18.20 -6.54 -25.84
C ASP A 575 18.85 -7.58 -24.92
N LEU A 576 19.27 -7.14 -23.73
CA LEU A 576 19.98 -7.93 -22.72
C LEU A 576 19.48 -7.58 -21.32
N LEU A 577 19.26 -8.60 -20.48
CA LEU A 577 19.09 -8.43 -19.03
C LEU A 577 20.37 -8.78 -18.29
N ILE A 578 20.76 -7.95 -17.32
CA ILE A 578 21.69 -8.30 -16.24
C ILE A 578 20.92 -8.22 -14.93
N SER A 579 20.93 -9.29 -14.15
CA SER A 579 20.23 -9.36 -12.85
C SER A 579 20.95 -10.29 -11.88
N ASP A 580 20.28 -10.56 -10.78
CA ASP A 580 20.64 -11.52 -9.73
C ASP A 580 19.76 -12.78 -9.85
N VAL A 581 20.03 -13.79 -9.02
CA VAL A 581 19.16 -14.98 -8.91
C VAL A 581 17.79 -14.57 -8.34
N SER A 582 16.82 -14.40 -9.25
CA SER A 582 15.52 -13.82 -8.92
C SER A 582 14.43 -14.23 -9.92
N SER A 583 13.17 -13.99 -9.54
CA SER A 583 12.06 -14.16 -10.46
C SER A 583 12.09 -13.21 -11.66
N VAL A 584 12.86 -12.11 -11.62
CA VAL A 584 13.03 -11.21 -12.78
C VAL A 584 13.68 -11.95 -13.94
N VAL A 585 14.64 -12.86 -13.66
CA VAL A 585 15.28 -13.71 -14.66
C VAL A 585 14.28 -14.69 -15.25
N SER A 586 13.53 -15.40 -14.40
CA SER A 586 12.46 -16.31 -14.84
C SER A 586 11.42 -15.60 -15.72
N ASP A 587 11.06 -14.37 -15.36
CA ASP A 587 10.11 -13.56 -16.10
C ASP A 587 10.68 -13.09 -17.46
N PHE A 588 11.95 -12.66 -17.48
CA PHE A 588 12.61 -12.19 -18.70
C PHE A 588 12.82 -13.30 -19.73
N LEU A 589 12.99 -14.55 -19.27
CA LEU A 589 13.06 -15.73 -20.15
C LEU A 589 11.83 -15.90 -21.04
N ALA A 590 10.67 -15.32 -20.69
CA ALA A 590 9.52 -15.28 -21.60
C ALA A 590 9.86 -14.63 -22.95
N SER A 591 10.73 -13.62 -22.95
CA SER A 591 11.22 -12.99 -24.18
C SER A 591 12.16 -13.92 -24.98
N GLY A 592 12.88 -14.83 -24.35
CA GLY A 592 13.94 -15.64 -24.98
C GLY A 592 15.24 -14.88 -25.30
N LYS A 593 15.30 -13.58 -24.96
CA LYS A 593 16.47 -12.72 -25.15
C LYS A 593 17.64 -13.18 -24.27
N PRO A 594 18.90 -12.88 -24.65
CA PRO A 594 20.06 -13.17 -23.82
C PRO A 594 19.96 -12.50 -22.43
N TYR A 595 20.49 -13.17 -21.40
CA TYR A 595 20.57 -12.62 -20.05
C TYR A 595 21.83 -13.10 -19.33
N ALA A 596 22.21 -12.34 -18.30
CA ALA A 596 23.33 -12.65 -17.44
C ALA A 596 22.96 -12.51 -15.97
N VAL A 597 23.63 -13.32 -15.14
CA VAL A 597 23.47 -13.33 -13.68
C VAL A 597 24.81 -13.00 -13.03
N ALA A 598 24.79 -12.02 -12.12
CA ALA A 598 25.96 -11.69 -11.32
C ALA A 598 26.15 -12.72 -10.19
N ASN A 599 27.32 -13.35 -10.13
CA ASN A 599 27.68 -14.25 -9.05
C ASN A 599 28.43 -13.50 -7.96
N THR A 600 27.71 -13.07 -6.92
CA THR A 600 28.27 -12.48 -5.69
C THR A 600 28.28 -13.45 -4.50
N SER A 601 27.99 -14.73 -4.75
CA SER A 601 27.86 -15.75 -3.70
C SER A 601 29.21 -16.27 -3.18
N GLY A 602 30.27 -16.09 -3.96
CA GLY A 602 31.59 -16.69 -3.70
C GLY A 602 31.73 -18.14 -4.16
N LEU A 603 30.66 -18.75 -4.70
CA LEU A 603 30.70 -20.07 -5.32
C LEU A 603 31.49 -20.04 -6.63
N SER A 604 32.12 -21.17 -6.98
CA SER A 604 32.64 -21.37 -8.33
C SER A 604 31.50 -21.34 -9.36
N GLU A 605 31.82 -21.08 -10.64
CA GLU A 605 30.79 -21.05 -11.68
C GLU A 605 30.04 -22.39 -11.81
N GLU A 606 30.75 -23.52 -11.68
CA GLU A 606 30.16 -24.86 -11.75
C GLU A 606 29.18 -25.11 -10.59
N GLU A 607 29.58 -24.78 -9.37
CA GLU A 607 28.71 -24.89 -8.19
C GLU A 607 27.51 -23.93 -8.29
N PHE A 608 27.74 -22.72 -8.81
CA PHE A 608 26.69 -21.71 -8.98
C PHE A 608 25.61 -22.17 -9.98
N ARG A 609 26.02 -22.74 -11.13
CA ARG A 609 25.11 -23.32 -12.13
C ARG A 609 24.35 -24.53 -11.58
N THR A 610 25.02 -25.38 -10.80
CA THR A 610 24.40 -26.56 -10.17
C THR A 610 23.38 -26.16 -9.11
N THR A 611 23.65 -25.08 -8.36
CA THR A 611 22.78 -24.61 -7.27
C THR A 611 21.54 -23.89 -7.80
N PHE A 612 21.65 -23.16 -8.92
CA PHE A 612 20.59 -22.30 -9.44
C PHE A 612 20.20 -22.68 -10.87
N PRO A 613 19.12 -23.46 -11.07
CA PRO A 613 18.65 -23.87 -12.39
C PRO A 613 18.47 -22.72 -13.40
N THR A 614 18.03 -21.53 -12.94
CA THR A 614 17.88 -20.34 -13.79
C THR A 614 19.21 -19.81 -14.34
N VAL A 615 20.35 -20.25 -13.82
CA VAL A 615 21.69 -19.82 -14.27
C VAL A 615 22.24 -20.72 -15.37
N VAL A 616 21.71 -21.94 -15.56
CA VAL A 616 22.22 -22.91 -16.54
C VAL A 616 22.30 -22.31 -17.96
N ALA A 617 21.33 -21.48 -18.33
CA ALA A 617 21.29 -20.81 -19.64
C ALA A 617 21.72 -19.33 -19.61
N ALA A 618 22.40 -18.90 -18.53
CA ALA A 618 22.86 -17.54 -18.32
C ALA A 618 24.37 -17.39 -18.56
N THR A 619 24.79 -16.20 -18.98
CA THR A 619 26.17 -15.77 -18.80
C THR A 619 26.39 -15.43 -17.33
N VAL A 620 27.42 -16.02 -16.70
CA VAL A 620 27.76 -15.73 -15.30
C VAL A 620 28.78 -14.60 -15.27
N LEU A 621 28.45 -13.53 -14.55
CA LEU A 621 29.34 -12.36 -14.39
C LEU A 621 29.96 -12.37 -13.00
N THR A 622 31.28 -12.27 -12.95
CA THR A 622 32.06 -12.06 -11.73
C THR A 622 31.93 -10.60 -11.23
N PRO A 623 32.17 -10.34 -9.93
CA PRO A 623 32.04 -8.99 -9.38
C PRO A 623 32.94 -7.91 -10.00
N ASP A 624 34.02 -8.31 -10.68
CA ASP A 624 34.93 -7.42 -11.41
C ASP A 624 34.41 -6.98 -12.79
N ALA A 625 33.27 -7.54 -13.25
CA ALA A 625 32.64 -7.27 -14.53
C ALA A 625 33.50 -7.63 -15.78
N ALA A 626 34.53 -8.47 -15.64
CA ALA A 626 35.43 -8.81 -16.75
C ALA A 626 34.73 -9.49 -17.95
N GLY A 627 33.61 -10.18 -17.71
CA GLY A 627 32.83 -10.85 -18.75
C GLY A 627 31.90 -9.94 -19.57
N VAL A 628 31.72 -8.67 -19.22
CA VAL A 628 30.78 -7.77 -19.88
C VAL A 628 31.08 -7.57 -21.38
N PRO A 629 32.33 -7.35 -21.83
CA PRO A 629 32.61 -7.16 -23.26
C PRO A 629 32.23 -8.37 -24.13
N ALA A 630 32.57 -9.59 -23.69
CA ALA A 630 32.23 -10.82 -24.40
C ALA A 630 30.71 -11.06 -24.45
N LEU A 631 29.99 -10.72 -23.37
CA LEU A 631 28.54 -10.76 -23.33
C LEU A 631 27.89 -9.80 -24.34
N LEU A 632 28.39 -8.56 -24.43
CA LEU A 632 27.88 -7.59 -25.41
C LEU A 632 28.15 -8.04 -26.85
N GLU A 633 29.30 -8.65 -27.08
CA GLU A 633 29.67 -9.20 -28.38
C GLU A 633 28.70 -10.31 -28.81
N SER A 634 28.35 -11.26 -27.93
CA SER A 634 27.41 -12.33 -28.28
C SER A 634 25.97 -11.84 -28.52
N VAL A 635 25.56 -10.74 -27.87
CA VAL A 635 24.25 -10.11 -28.13
C VAL A 635 24.19 -9.45 -29.51
N ARG A 636 25.29 -8.80 -29.93
CA ARG A 636 25.41 -8.14 -31.24
C ARG A 636 25.63 -9.14 -32.39
N HIS A 637 26.21 -10.28 -32.07
CA HIS A 637 26.60 -11.35 -32.99
C HIS A 637 25.96 -12.68 -32.54
N PRO A 638 24.69 -12.96 -32.90
CA PRO A 638 23.96 -14.13 -32.43
C PRO A 638 24.64 -15.47 -32.73
N GLU A 639 25.49 -15.54 -33.75
CA GLU A 639 26.31 -16.71 -34.06
C GLU A 639 27.32 -17.06 -32.96
N LYS A 640 27.63 -16.12 -32.06
CA LYS A 640 28.47 -16.33 -30.87
C LYS A 640 27.68 -16.66 -29.61
N ASP A 641 26.35 -16.67 -29.68
CA ASP A 641 25.47 -16.99 -28.57
C ASP A 641 25.30 -18.51 -28.42
N ALA A 642 26.24 -19.12 -27.71
CA ALA A 642 26.22 -20.56 -27.41
C ALA A 642 25.09 -20.99 -26.44
N LEU A 643 24.34 -20.04 -25.85
CA LEU A 643 23.31 -20.33 -24.84
C LEU A 643 21.89 -20.29 -25.41
N ALA A 644 21.70 -19.98 -26.69
CA ALA A 644 20.36 -19.83 -27.27
C ALA A 644 19.48 -21.08 -27.15
N GLU A 645 20.03 -22.26 -27.43
CA GLU A 645 19.32 -23.54 -27.31
C GLU A 645 18.97 -23.85 -25.85
N ALA A 646 19.96 -23.75 -24.95
CA ALA A 646 19.76 -23.93 -23.51
C ALA A 646 18.71 -22.95 -22.94
N ARG A 647 18.65 -21.71 -23.44
CA ARG A 647 17.62 -20.74 -23.03
C ARG A 647 16.23 -21.15 -23.51
N ALA A 648 16.09 -21.69 -24.72
CA ALA A 648 14.82 -22.17 -25.23
C ALA A 648 14.29 -23.37 -24.43
N GLU A 649 15.17 -24.33 -24.09
CA GLU A 649 14.84 -25.46 -23.23
C GLU A 649 14.47 -25.01 -21.81
N LEU A 650 15.26 -24.11 -21.22
CA LEU A 650 15.00 -23.58 -19.88
C LEU A 650 13.68 -22.80 -19.83
N LYS A 651 13.36 -22.02 -20.86
CA LYS A 651 12.06 -21.34 -20.99
C LYS A 651 10.91 -22.34 -20.94
N LEU A 652 10.99 -23.43 -21.70
CA LEU A 652 9.96 -24.48 -21.70
C LEU A 652 9.83 -25.14 -20.32
N ARG A 653 10.95 -25.43 -19.64
CA ARG A 653 10.93 -26.03 -18.31
C ARG A 653 10.39 -25.09 -17.23
N LEU A 654 10.67 -23.80 -17.30
CA LEU A 654 10.25 -22.83 -16.28
C LEU A 654 8.82 -22.32 -16.48
N LEU A 655 8.39 -22.10 -17.72
CA LEU A 655 7.14 -21.40 -18.06
C LEU A 655 6.12 -22.29 -18.78
N GLY A 656 6.49 -23.51 -19.13
CA GLY A 656 5.66 -24.41 -19.93
C GLY A 656 5.65 -24.04 -21.42
N PRO A 657 4.78 -24.69 -22.22
CA PRO A 657 4.74 -24.47 -23.67
C PRO A 657 4.24 -23.07 -24.03
N ALA A 658 4.50 -22.63 -25.26
CA ALA A 658 3.97 -21.37 -25.78
C ALA A 658 2.47 -21.46 -26.14
N GLU A 659 2.03 -22.64 -26.59
CA GLU A 659 0.65 -22.91 -27.02
C GLU A 659 0.09 -24.14 -26.28
N PRO A 660 -1.15 -24.08 -25.73
CA PRO A 660 -1.98 -22.87 -25.60
C PRO A 660 -1.32 -21.84 -24.67
N SER A 661 -1.67 -20.56 -24.79
CA SER A 661 -1.09 -19.48 -23.99
C SER A 661 -1.21 -19.70 -22.47
N SER A 662 -0.39 -19.01 -21.67
CA SER A 662 -0.50 -19.12 -20.20
C SER A 662 -1.86 -18.64 -19.71
N GLN A 663 -2.45 -17.60 -20.32
CA GLN A 663 -3.80 -17.14 -20.01
C GLN A 663 -4.87 -18.21 -20.28
N GLU A 664 -4.76 -18.97 -21.38
CA GLU A 664 -5.70 -20.06 -21.69
C GLU A 664 -5.53 -21.23 -20.72
N ARG A 665 -4.29 -21.61 -20.38
CA ARG A 665 -4.04 -22.65 -19.35
C ARG A 665 -4.56 -22.22 -17.98
N PHE A 666 -4.34 -20.97 -17.59
CA PHE A 666 -4.88 -20.40 -16.37
C PHE A 666 -6.41 -20.42 -16.35
N GLY A 667 -7.07 -20.06 -17.46
CA GLY A 667 -8.53 -20.17 -17.61
C GLY A 667 -9.02 -21.62 -17.49
N ALA A 668 -8.37 -22.56 -18.17
CA ALA A 668 -8.72 -23.98 -18.11
C ALA A 668 -8.56 -24.56 -16.69
N ALA A 669 -7.52 -24.17 -15.95
CA ALA A 669 -7.33 -24.56 -14.56
C ALA A 669 -8.43 -24.01 -13.64
N VAL A 670 -8.85 -22.75 -13.86
CA VAL A 670 -10.00 -22.16 -13.15
C VAL A 670 -11.27 -22.95 -13.44
N ASP A 671 -11.56 -23.22 -14.71
CA ASP A 671 -12.79 -23.94 -15.10
C ASP A 671 -12.82 -25.37 -14.53
N ALA A 672 -11.69 -26.07 -14.55
CA ALA A 672 -11.55 -27.41 -13.96
C ALA A 672 -11.79 -27.39 -12.45
N LEU A 673 -11.21 -26.43 -11.73
CA LEU A 673 -11.38 -26.33 -10.28
C LEU A 673 -12.80 -25.86 -9.89
N CYS A 674 -13.44 -25.00 -10.71
CA CYS A 674 -14.86 -24.66 -10.55
C CYS A 674 -15.75 -25.89 -10.70
N ALA A 675 -15.53 -26.72 -11.73
CA ALA A 675 -16.27 -27.96 -11.92
C ALA A 675 -16.09 -28.93 -10.73
N ALA A 676 -14.87 -29.03 -10.19
CA ALA A 676 -14.58 -29.81 -8.98
C ALA A 676 -15.31 -29.25 -7.73
N ALA A 677 -15.44 -27.93 -7.61
CA ALA A 677 -16.19 -27.28 -6.55
C ALA A 677 -17.69 -27.58 -6.64
N GLU A 678 -18.28 -27.49 -7.84
CA GLU A 678 -19.69 -27.82 -8.09
C GLU A 678 -19.99 -29.29 -7.75
N GLU A 679 -19.14 -30.21 -8.20
CA GLU A 679 -19.31 -31.63 -7.91
C GLU A 679 -19.21 -31.90 -6.40
N HIS A 680 -18.27 -31.23 -5.71
CA HIS A 680 -18.14 -31.29 -4.26
C HIS A 680 -19.40 -30.81 -3.54
N ARG A 681 -19.97 -29.66 -3.96
CA ARG A 681 -21.23 -29.12 -3.42
C ARG A 681 -22.37 -30.12 -3.62
N ALA A 682 -22.52 -30.68 -4.82
CA ALA A 682 -23.56 -31.67 -5.11
C ALA A 682 -23.42 -32.94 -4.25
N ARG A 683 -22.20 -33.40 -3.97
CA ARG A 683 -21.95 -34.51 -3.03
C ARG A 683 -22.33 -34.13 -1.59
N MET A 684 -21.97 -32.93 -1.15
CA MET A 684 -22.28 -32.44 0.20
C MET A 684 -23.78 -32.29 0.42
N THR A 685 -24.52 -31.72 -0.53
CA THR A 685 -25.98 -31.58 -0.46
C THR A 685 -26.66 -32.95 -0.38
N ARG A 686 -26.23 -33.92 -1.20
CA ARG A 686 -26.75 -35.31 -1.13
C ARG A 686 -26.49 -35.95 0.24
N ARG A 687 -25.31 -35.76 0.82
CA ARG A 687 -24.97 -36.29 2.15
C ARG A 687 -25.82 -35.66 3.25
N LEU A 688 -25.99 -34.33 3.23
CA LEU A 688 -26.83 -33.62 4.21
C LEU A 688 -28.30 -34.03 4.12
N ALA A 689 -28.83 -34.22 2.91
CA ALA A 689 -30.18 -34.72 2.70
C ALA A 689 -30.39 -36.15 3.21
N ALA A 690 -29.31 -36.95 3.29
CA ALA A 690 -29.34 -38.33 3.79
C ALA A 690 -29.21 -38.44 5.32
N VAL A 691 -28.90 -37.35 6.04
CA VAL A 691 -28.85 -37.36 7.51
C VAL A 691 -30.28 -37.29 8.07
N PRO A 692 -30.76 -38.31 8.81
CA PRO A 692 -32.08 -38.26 9.43
C PRO A 692 -32.17 -37.07 10.38
N SER A 693 -33.22 -36.24 10.23
CA SER A 693 -33.49 -35.18 11.21
C SER A 693 -33.67 -35.79 12.60
N PRO A 694 -33.14 -35.17 13.68
CA PRO A 694 -33.42 -35.65 15.03
C PRO A 694 -34.93 -35.75 15.21
N ARG A 695 -35.42 -36.93 15.60
CA ARG A 695 -36.81 -37.10 16.02
C ARG A 695 -37.07 -36.04 17.09
N ARG A 696 -37.90 -35.04 16.77
CA ARG A 696 -38.59 -34.29 17.82
C ARG A 696 -39.34 -35.35 18.62
N GLU A 697 -38.88 -35.65 19.83
CA GLU A 697 -39.70 -36.39 20.77
C GLU A 697 -41.02 -35.64 20.85
N ALA A 698 -42.06 -36.29 20.32
CA ALA A 698 -43.42 -35.87 20.55
C ALA A 698 -43.58 -35.91 22.06
N SER A 699 -43.66 -34.73 22.67
CA SER A 699 -44.19 -34.58 24.02
C SER A 699 -45.62 -35.12 23.98
N THR A 700 -45.76 -36.41 24.31
CA THR A 700 -47.03 -36.99 24.69
C THR A 700 -47.50 -36.21 25.90
N ALA A 701 -48.52 -35.39 25.70
CA ALA A 701 -49.23 -34.68 26.73
C ALA A 701 -49.66 -35.66 27.82
N LEU A 702 -48.98 -35.60 28.97
CA LEU A 702 -49.49 -36.12 30.22
C LEU A 702 -50.76 -35.33 30.55
N THR A 703 -51.89 -35.92 30.25
CA THR A 703 -53.21 -35.46 30.69
C THR A 703 -53.25 -35.62 32.22
N PRO A 704 -53.53 -34.57 33.01
CA PRO A 704 -53.64 -34.73 34.46
C PRO A 704 -54.92 -35.53 34.79
N PRO A 705 -54.91 -36.38 35.82
CA PRO A 705 -56.06 -37.20 36.18
C PRO A 705 -57.19 -36.31 36.69
N GLN A 706 -58.41 -36.53 36.17
CA GLN A 706 -59.62 -35.89 36.71
C GLN A 706 -59.91 -36.42 38.12
N PRO A 707 -60.38 -35.55 39.04
CA PRO A 707 -60.82 -36.00 40.36
C PRO A 707 -62.15 -36.75 40.26
N SER A 708 -62.14 -38.02 40.67
CA SER A 708 -63.34 -38.84 40.85
C SER A 708 -64.26 -38.24 41.92
N ARG A 709 -65.51 -37.97 41.55
CA ARG A 709 -66.63 -37.82 42.49
C ARG A 709 -67.26 -39.20 42.78
N PRO A 710 -67.83 -39.40 43.97
CA PRO A 710 -68.07 -40.72 44.55
C PRO A 710 -69.38 -41.35 44.05
N VAL A 711 -69.36 -42.66 43.81
CA VAL A 711 -70.26 -43.70 44.37
C VAL A 711 -69.50 -45.01 44.32
#